data_AF-A0A3A5RPI5-F1
#
_entry.id   AF-A0A3A5RPI5-F1
#
_cell.length_a   1.000
_cell.length_b   1.000
_cell.length_c   1.000
_cell.angle_alpha   90.00
_cell.angle_beta   90.00
_cell.angle_gamma   90.00
#
_symmetry.space_group_name_H-M   'P 1'
#
loop_
_entity.id
_entity.type
_entity.pdbx_description
1 polymer ?
#
loop_
_entity_poly.entity_id
_entity_poly.type
_entity_poly.pdbx_seq_one_letter_code
_entity_poly.pdbx_strand_id
1 'polypeptide(L)'
;MEQLCYIHFELLNHKTQEGYWATDKGLQVKHLPEVISKSKGKTATGFYNIQTQRFRLFSYSEQDWNSLFQEYIFHDKVTDKFYYLYLLRILNAINTSKFQSEAFKRAIHKQLTDYPTIQEWFIKDLYKYVSFASLNKQELILPILNEFGYDFKVIEPRLLTDAMEIIGESFTCRELGIFNQFRLIYSKIQQWKKENDYRLINITSQAHNEIIQLILWLNDLHSMVNMSIIEKYFYYLGINVRTLIIRKLFEEHRNNNHSINIGWLETLLNSKRKLLADYQITLFGLRPELNLSLEILLDAIKSYADKKTFLTLNGVIDIAIQQSGSQKIKINLDSKRVFDTCNGGLRVNPKFNGFLLVEYQIATNSTLALDNFRERIDIAINRMKSLKDLSYDDIDYAGYLINELNDSKEDLPKLLLFLKDKYPANSWSIKDADEISKCLIPELLTINKARFTLNSSIETFSNKEEIKENIINTLNEWTDSDSKEEWIISIQNKELINRILKGFYVHNTGESSQPFFTDWKDIYNNLKNNLLRPTDICYGNLSEKKHHITNKNFVWCKHQPCFRTAIEHKQSWKDYKLTDMLNILGHNIIEDKGCGFIANGEYNKFVDIMLKAQKIVDRLQCKECGHILFPAKRSKGNDSNEYTYYHCENVQCKEYHQEIYINHCFNCKDGIIDSRESKRCPNGLCICPECLTCCSNDFFDRMANKYLSSNRLVPQWINNRLGKGHKDLHTLFCPKCGTEFDDTHTECPSCHYKWKIANYKRRI
;
A
#
# COMPACT_ATOMS: atom_id res chain seq x y z
N MET A 1 16.12 11.99 19.89
CA MET A 1 15.94 13.39 20.34
C MET A 1 15.54 14.21 19.13
N GLU A 2 14.26 14.39 18.87
CA GLU A 2 13.77 15.30 17.83
C GLU A 2 13.55 16.67 18.46
N GLN A 3 14.19 17.72 17.92
CA GLN A 3 13.90 19.10 18.28
C GLN A 3 12.53 19.47 17.69
N LEU A 4 11.60 19.93 18.53
CA LEU A 4 10.31 20.45 18.07
C LEU A 4 10.53 21.74 17.27
N CYS A 5 10.18 21.71 15.99
CA CYS A 5 10.08 22.89 15.13
C CYS A 5 8.60 23.24 14.94
N TYR A 6 8.26 24.53 14.98
CA TYR A 6 6.90 25.01 14.68
C TYR A 6 6.95 26.19 13.71
N ILE A 7 5.85 26.40 13.00
CA ILE A 7 5.69 27.49 12.04
C ILE A 7 5.09 28.67 12.81
N HIS A 8 5.83 29.77 12.87
CA HIS A 8 5.33 31.02 13.45
C HIS A 8 4.61 31.84 12.37
N PHE A 9 3.45 32.39 12.71
CA PHE A 9 2.70 33.33 11.87
C PHE A 9 2.64 34.71 12.52
N GLU A 10 2.83 35.76 11.73
CA GLU A 10 2.54 37.13 12.16
C GLU A 10 1.02 37.37 12.06
N LEU A 11 0.40 37.79 13.17
CA LEU A 11 -1.01 38.14 13.24
C LEU A 11 -1.31 39.39 12.40
N LEU A 12 -2.41 39.37 11.64
CA LEU A 12 -2.96 40.57 10.99
C LEU A 12 -3.58 41.47 12.07
N ASN A 13 -2.76 42.27 12.75
CA ASN A 13 -3.18 43.18 13.79
C ASN A 13 -3.73 44.50 13.21
N HIS A 14 -5.02 44.76 13.35
CA HIS A 14 -5.53 46.13 13.45
C HIS A 14 -6.20 46.32 14.80
N LYS A 15 -5.46 47.00 15.70
CA LYS A 15 -5.93 47.42 17.02
C LYS A 15 -6.83 48.64 16.84
N THR A 16 -8.14 48.54 17.10
CA THR A 16 -8.98 49.74 17.28
C THR A 16 -9.01 50.13 18.75
N GLN A 17 -9.23 51.41 19.04
CA GLN A 17 -9.04 52.03 20.36
C GLN A 17 -9.96 51.50 21.48
N GLU A 18 -10.91 50.60 21.20
CA GLU A 18 -11.92 50.12 22.16
C GLU A 18 -11.92 48.60 22.39
N GLY A 19 -10.92 47.85 21.92
CA GLY A 19 -10.65 46.49 22.42
C GLY A 19 -11.49 45.33 21.86
N TYR A 20 -12.14 45.45 20.69
CA TYR A 20 -12.79 44.32 19.99
C TYR A 20 -12.58 44.33 18.46
N TRP A 21 -12.60 43.14 17.83
CA TRP A 21 -12.36 42.91 16.39
C TRP A 21 -13.64 43.08 15.54
N ALA A 22 -13.61 43.99 14.56
CA ALA A 22 -14.67 44.13 13.54
C ALA A 22 -14.20 43.62 12.18
N THR A 23 -15.03 42.83 11.49
CA THR A 23 -14.94 42.66 10.02
C THR A 23 -15.72 43.79 9.37
N ASP A 24 -15.03 44.57 8.54
CA ASP A 24 -15.48 45.64 7.63
C ASP A 24 -16.78 46.45 7.94
N LYS A 25 -16.56 47.77 8.08
CA LYS A 25 -17.48 48.92 7.97
C LYS A 25 -18.98 48.67 8.24
N GLY A 26 -19.43 49.12 9.42
CA GLY A 26 -20.76 49.74 9.55
C GLY A 26 -21.83 49.03 10.35
N LEU A 27 -21.50 48.21 11.36
CA LEU A 27 -22.49 47.65 12.27
C LEU A 27 -22.20 48.05 13.72
N GLN A 28 -23.07 48.88 14.28
CA GLN A 28 -23.21 49.01 15.73
C GLN A 28 -24.01 47.80 16.26
N VAL A 29 -23.63 47.30 17.45
CA VAL A 29 -24.51 46.96 18.60
C VAL A 29 -24.00 45.76 19.43
N LYS A 30 -23.83 46.05 20.72
CA LYS A 30 -24.01 45.35 22.03
C LYS A 30 -24.13 43.80 22.14
N HIS A 31 -23.50 43.33 23.23
CA HIS A 31 -23.64 42.06 23.98
C HIS A 31 -23.29 40.72 23.31
N LEU A 32 -22.30 40.06 23.92
CA LEU A 32 -21.63 38.80 23.52
C LEU A 32 -22.53 37.56 23.29
N PRO A 33 -23.67 37.36 23.99
CA PRO A 33 -24.52 36.19 23.77
C PRO A 33 -25.27 36.21 22.41
N GLU A 34 -25.54 37.37 21.82
CA GLU A 34 -26.19 37.48 20.50
C GLU A 34 -25.19 37.38 19.34
N VAL A 35 -23.92 37.69 19.58
CA VAL A 35 -22.85 37.46 18.61
C VAL A 35 -22.65 35.96 18.36
N ILE A 36 -22.76 35.12 19.39
CA ILE A 36 -22.62 33.65 19.28
C ILE A 36 -23.75 33.02 18.45
N SER A 37 -24.96 33.60 18.42
CA SER A 37 -26.07 33.10 17.59
C SER A 37 -26.00 33.58 16.14
N LYS A 38 -25.41 34.76 15.89
CA LYS A 38 -25.13 35.29 14.53
C LYS A 38 -23.76 34.88 13.96
N SER A 39 -22.86 34.30 14.76
CA SER A 39 -21.52 33.84 14.37
C SER A 39 -21.43 32.34 14.08
N LYS A 40 -22.49 31.74 13.52
CA LYS A 40 -22.35 30.41 12.89
C LYS A 40 -21.46 30.56 11.66
N GLY A 41 -20.23 30.03 11.70
CA GLY A 41 -19.39 29.81 10.52
C GLY A 41 -18.10 30.63 10.38
N LYS A 42 -17.41 31.03 11.47
CA LYS A 42 -16.09 31.69 11.38
C LYS A 42 -15.03 30.93 12.19
N THR A 43 -14.08 30.28 11.51
CA THR A 43 -12.85 29.70 12.09
C THR A 43 -11.61 30.53 11.70
N ALA A 44 -10.57 30.52 12.53
CA ALA A 44 -9.51 31.54 12.53
C ALA A 44 -8.43 31.52 11.43
N THR A 45 -8.68 30.92 10.28
CA THR A 45 -7.70 30.96 9.18
C THR A 45 -7.53 32.34 8.53
N GLY A 46 -8.39 33.32 8.87
CA GLY A 46 -8.27 34.72 8.45
C GLY A 46 -7.34 35.61 9.29
N PHE A 47 -6.74 35.10 10.38
CA PHE A 47 -5.96 35.94 11.32
C PHE A 47 -4.45 35.99 11.07
N TYR A 48 -3.93 35.26 10.09
CA TYR A 48 -2.48 35.04 9.93
C TYR A 48 -1.97 35.45 8.55
N ASN A 49 -0.85 36.16 8.51
CA ASN A 49 -0.17 36.49 7.26
C ASN A 49 0.66 35.29 6.74
N ILE A 50 0.16 34.63 5.70
CA ILE A 50 0.80 33.46 5.05
C ILE A 50 2.22 33.79 4.54
N GLN A 51 2.56 35.05 4.25
CA GLN A 51 3.89 35.45 3.76
C GLN A 51 4.97 35.47 4.86
N THR A 52 4.62 35.28 6.13
CA THR A 52 5.54 35.45 7.29
C THR A 52 6.03 34.12 7.89
N GLN A 53 5.78 33.00 7.21
CA GLN A 53 6.19 31.67 7.67
C GLN A 53 7.68 31.61 7.98
N ARG A 54 8.03 31.47 9.26
CA ARG A 54 9.40 31.18 9.71
C ARG A 54 9.42 29.89 10.52
N PHE A 55 10.30 28.97 10.15
CA PHE A 55 10.62 27.81 10.98
C PHE A 55 11.40 28.28 12.20
N ARG A 56 10.84 28.09 13.40
CA ARG A 56 11.53 28.38 14.66
C ARG A 56 11.72 27.11 15.47
N LEU A 57 12.88 27.04 16.13
CA LEU A 57 13.17 26.05 17.16
C LEU A 57 12.36 26.40 18.41
N PHE A 58 11.70 25.41 19.00
CA PHE A 58 10.96 25.59 20.25
C PHE A 58 11.93 25.79 21.42
N SER A 59 12.04 27.03 21.86
CA SER A 59 12.94 27.53 22.91
C SER A 59 12.31 27.55 24.30
N TYR A 60 11.05 27.13 24.43
CA TYR A 60 10.25 27.17 25.68
C TYR A 60 9.98 28.60 26.18
N SER A 61 10.16 29.60 25.31
CA SER A 61 9.91 31.01 25.63
C SER A 61 8.41 31.32 25.78
N GLU A 62 8.09 32.46 26.38
CA GLU A 62 6.71 32.96 26.47
C GLU A 62 6.09 33.14 25.07
N GLN A 63 6.86 33.57 24.07
CA GLN A 63 6.39 33.75 22.70
C GLN A 63 6.01 32.42 22.04
N ASP A 64 6.76 31.35 22.34
CA ASP A 64 6.51 30.02 21.80
C ASP A 64 5.20 29.44 22.37
N TRP A 65 5.01 29.56 23.68
CA TRP A 65 3.77 29.14 24.36
C TRP A 65 2.56 29.96 23.91
N ASN A 66 2.70 31.28 23.78
CA ASN A 66 1.65 32.14 23.24
C ASN A 66 1.23 31.69 21.84
N SER A 67 2.18 31.35 20.96
CA SER A 67 1.88 30.88 19.62
C SER A 67 1.02 29.60 19.66
N LEU A 68 1.39 28.62 20.48
CA LEU A 68 0.65 27.36 20.60
C LEU A 68 -0.74 27.55 21.25
N PHE A 69 -0.86 28.40 22.27
CA PHE A 69 -2.16 28.68 22.89
C PHE A 69 -3.09 29.41 21.93
N GLN A 70 -2.58 30.37 21.17
CA GLN A 70 -3.38 31.10 20.18
C GLN A 70 -3.87 30.18 19.07
N GLU A 71 -3.02 29.26 18.58
CA GLU A 71 -3.48 28.21 17.65
C GLU A 71 -4.73 27.53 18.24
N TYR A 72 -4.66 27.02 19.46
CA TYR A 72 -5.81 26.35 20.09
C TYR A 72 -7.03 27.26 20.31
N ILE A 73 -6.83 28.49 20.83
CA ILE A 73 -7.93 29.39 21.23
C ILE A 73 -8.76 29.83 20.04
N PHE A 74 -8.10 30.09 18.90
CA PHE A 74 -8.77 30.61 17.72
C PHE A 74 -9.33 29.51 16.82
N HIS A 75 -9.06 28.23 17.08
CA HIS A 75 -9.73 27.14 16.38
C HIS A 75 -11.19 26.97 16.87
N ASP A 76 -12.13 26.94 15.92
CA ASP A 76 -13.56 26.84 16.20
C ASP A 76 -13.93 25.44 16.71
N LYS A 77 -14.23 25.34 17.99
CA LYS A 77 -14.63 24.10 18.67
C LYS A 77 -15.96 23.52 18.21
N VAL A 78 -16.82 24.33 17.58
CA VAL A 78 -18.15 23.90 17.11
C VAL A 78 -18.03 23.17 15.79
N THR A 79 -17.17 23.66 14.90
CA THR A 79 -16.96 23.06 13.58
C THR A 79 -15.83 22.03 13.55
N ASP A 80 -14.83 22.17 14.43
CA ASP A 80 -13.65 21.32 14.43
C ASP A 80 -13.76 20.15 15.39
N LYS A 81 -14.08 18.97 14.85
CA LYS A 81 -14.11 17.70 15.60
C LYS A 81 -12.77 17.37 16.27
N PHE A 82 -11.66 17.95 15.82
CA PHE A 82 -10.29 17.66 16.26
C PHE A 82 -9.62 18.84 16.99
N TYR A 83 -10.38 19.84 17.42
CA TYR A 83 -9.85 21.04 18.11
C TYR A 83 -8.92 20.72 19.30
N TYR A 84 -9.13 19.58 19.96
CA TYR A 84 -8.31 19.13 21.09
C TYR A 84 -6.89 18.74 20.67
N LEU A 85 -6.62 18.41 19.39
CA LEU A 85 -5.28 18.06 18.90
C LEU A 85 -4.25 19.17 19.17
N TYR A 86 -4.67 20.44 19.13
CA TYR A 86 -3.82 21.58 19.49
C TYR A 86 -3.44 21.59 20.97
N LEU A 87 -4.36 21.22 21.87
CA LEU A 87 -4.02 21.02 23.29
C LEU A 87 -3.02 19.88 23.46
N LEU A 88 -3.18 18.78 22.73
CA LEU A 88 -2.27 17.65 22.88
C LEU A 88 -0.88 18.01 22.40
N ARG A 89 -0.79 18.82 21.34
CA ARG A 89 0.47 19.38 20.86
C ARG A 89 1.13 20.25 21.93
N ILE A 90 0.37 21.10 22.63
CA ILE A 90 0.85 21.86 23.78
C ILE A 90 1.42 20.90 24.85
N LEU A 91 0.66 19.89 25.24
CA LEU A 91 1.07 18.93 26.28
C LEU A 91 2.27 18.07 25.86
N ASN A 92 2.39 17.74 24.58
CA ASN A 92 3.53 17.02 24.04
C ASN A 92 4.79 17.88 24.02
N ALA A 93 4.66 19.18 23.74
CA ALA A 93 5.76 20.14 23.74
C ALA A 93 6.39 20.33 25.14
N ILE A 94 5.66 19.99 26.20
CA ILE A 94 6.19 20.06 27.58
C ILE A 94 7.29 19.01 27.76
N ASN A 95 8.50 19.49 27.98
CA ASN A 95 9.67 18.68 28.30
C ASN A 95 10.09 18.97 29.74
N THR A 96 10.01 17.97 30.60
CA THR A 96 10.29 18.09 32.05
C THR A 96 11.67 18.67 32.36
N SER A 97 12.67 18.46 31.51
CA SER A 97 14.04 18.97 31.70
C SER A 97 14.27 20.40 31.19
N LYS A 98 13.39 20.92 30.32
CA LYS A 98 13.55 22.24 29.66
C LYS A 98 12.39 23.20 29.94
N PHE A 99 11.36 22.73 30.65
CA PHE A 99 10.15 23.49 30.90
C PHE A 99 10.43 24.73 31.75
N GLN A 100 9.91 25.89 31.29
CA GLN A 100 10.03 27.17 31.99
C GLN A 100 8.65 27.54 32.54
N SER A 101 8.40 27.26 33.83
CA SER A 101 7.11 27.48 34.49
C SER A 101 6.62 28.92 34.36
N GLU A 102 7.49 29.88 34.64
CA GLU A 102 7.15 31.31 34.56
C GLU A 102 6.82 31.78 33.14
N ALA A 103 7.51 31.25 32.12
CA ALA A 103 7.21 31.59 30.73
C ALA A 103 5.83 31.03 30.31
N PHE A 104 5.51 29.81 30.73
CA PHE A 104 4.21 29.18 30.48
C PHE A 104 3.08 29.94 31.19
N LYS A 105 3.29 30.29 32.47
CA LYS A 105 2.35 31.09 33.28
C LYS A 105 2.08 32.46 32.66
N ARG A 106 3.13 33.20 32.28
CA ARG A 106 2.97 34.51 31.61
C ARG A 106 2.20 34.40 30.30
N ALA A 107 2.44 33.34 29.52
CA ALA A 107 1.69 33.09 28.30
C ALA A 107 0.20 32.84 28.57
N ILE A 108 -0.16 32.04 29.59
CA ILE A 108 -1.57 31.87 29.99
C ILE A 108 -2.18 33.20 30.44
N HIS A 109 -1.52 33.92 31.34
CA HIS A 109 -2.00 35.23 31.80
C HIS A 109 -2.25 36.19 30.65
N LYS A 110 -1.36 36.21 29.66
CA LYS A 110 -1.52 37.03 28.46
C LYS A 110 -2.77 36.65 27.68
N GLN A 111 -3.01 35.35 27.44
CA GLN A 111 -4.22 34.91 26.74
C GLN A 111 -5.49 35.27 27.52
N LEU A 112 -5.48 35.15 28.85
CA LEU A 112 -6.64 35.50 29.68
C LEU A 112 -6.86 37.02 29.76
N THR A 113 -5.78 37.81 29.71
CA THR A 113 -5.86 39.27 29.69
C THR A 113 -6.40 39.77 28.35
N ASP A 114 -5.88 39.21 27.25
CA ASP A 114 -6.28 39.56 25.90
C ASP A 114 -7.71 39.05 25.58
N TYR A 115 -8.12 37.92 26.19
CA TYR A 115 -9.41 37.26 25.93
C TYR A 115 -10.10 36.76 27.23
N PRO A 116 -10.64 37.64 28.09
CA PRO A 116 -11.18 37.24 29.40
C PRO A 116 -12.29 36.17 29.36
N THR A 117 -13.05 36.13 28.27
CA THR A 117 -14.20 35.23 28.08
C THR A 117 -13.79 33.76 27.91
N ILE A 118 -12.51 33.46 27.68
CA ILE A 118 -12.05 32.09 27.47
C ILE A 118 -11.66 31.36 28.75
N GLN A 119 -11.45 32.10 29.84
CA GLN A 119 -10.81 31.61 31.06
C GLN A 119 -11.40 30.29 31.53
N GLU A 120 -12.73 30.24 31.68
CA GLU A 120 -13.39 29.09 32.27
C GLU A 120 -13.20 27.82 31.43
N TRP A 121 -13.41 27.89 30.11
CA TRP A 121 -13.30 26.72 29.26
C TRP A 121 -11.86 26.36 28.91
N PHE A 122 -10.96 27.34 28.79
CA PHE A 122 -9.56 27.13 28.39
C PHE A 122 -8.81 26.37 29.49
N ILE A 123 -8.98 26.82 30.73
CA ILE A 123 -8.35 26.20 31.90
C ILE A 123 -8.95 24.82 32.19
N LYS A 124 -10.29 24.67 32.09
CA LYS A 124 -10.96 23.36 32.23
C LYS A 124 -10.53 22.35 31.18
N ASP A 125 -10.42 22.76 29.92
CA ASP A 125 -9.95 21.87 28.85
C ASP A 125 -8.48 21.50 29.07
N LEU A 126 -7.60 22.45 29.39
CA LEU A 126 -6.20 22.13 29.74
C LEU A 126 -6.14 21.07 30.84
N TYR A 127 -6.87 21.24 31.94
CA TYR A 127 -6.92 20.24 33.01
C TYR A 127 -7.38 18.86 32.51
N LYS A 128 -8.48 18.82 31.76
CA LYS A 128 -9.05 17.58 31.21
C LYS A 128 -8.05 16.81 30.35
N TYR A 129 -7.23 17.48 29.55
CA TYR A 129 -6.27 16.79 28.67
C TYR A 129 -4.92 16.53 29.34
N VAL A 130 -4.52 17.36 30.32
CA VAL A 130 -3.34 17.13 31.17
C VAL A 130 -3.41 15.77 31.87
N SER A 131 -4.61 15.29 32.22
CA SER A 131 -4.80 13.97 32.85
C SER A 131 -4.33 12.78 32.00
N PHE A 132 -4.14 12.96 30.69
CA PHE A 132 -3.58 11.93 29.81
C PHE A 132 -2.05 12.00 29.69
N ALA A 133 -1.44 13.08 30.18
CA ALA A 133 0.01 13.23 30.25
C ALA A 133 0.59 12.45 31.43
N SER A 134 1.92 12.34 31.48
CA SER A 134 2.62 11.67 32.58
C SER A 134 2.43 12.41 33.90
N LEU A 135 2.51 11.70 35.03
CA LEU A 135 2.35 12.30 36.36
C LEU A 135 3.32 13.46 36.56
N ASN A 136 4.57 13.31 36.12
CA ASN A 136 5.57 14.39 36.17
C ASN A 136 5.12 15.64 35.41
N LYS A 137 4.42 15.50 34.27
CA LYS A 137 3.87 16.65 33.53
C LYS A 137 2.68 17.26 34.26
N GLN A 138 1.81 16.45 34.87
CA GLN A 138 0.68 16.95 35.64
C GLN A 138 1.18 17.80 36.83
N GLU A 139 2.16 17.31 37.58
CA GLU A 139 2.75 18.00 38.74
C GLU A 139 3.42 19.33 38.38
N LEU A 140 3.92 19.48 37.14
CA LEU A 140 4.47 20.75 36.66
C LEU A 140 3.38 21.78 36.29
N ILE A 141 2.25 21.33 35.74
CA ILE A 141 1.24 22.21 35.13
C ILE A 141 0.15 22.58 36.13
N LEU A 142 -0.29 21.64 36.96
CA LEU A 142 -1.43 21.82 37.86
C LEU A 142 -1.24 22.96 38.87
N PRO A 143 -0.06 23.16 39.49
CA PRO A 143 0.16 24.33 40.35
C PRO A 143 -0.11 25.65 39.61
N ILE A 144 0.36 25.75 38.36
CA ILE A 144 0.15 26.94 37.53
C ILE A 144 -1.35 27.14 37.23
N LEU A 145 -2.09 26.06 36.92
CA LEU A 145 -3.53 26.16 36.67
C LEU A 145 -4.33 26.54 37.93
N ASN A 146 -3.90 26.09 39.10
CA ASN A 146 -4.57 26.36 40.38
C ASN A 146 -4.43 27.82 40.82
N GLU A 147 -3.36 28.51 40.42
CA GLU A 147 -3.20 29.95 40.62
C GLU A 147 -4.31 30.79 39.96
N PHE A 148 -5.04 30.23 38.98
CA PHE A 148 -6.20 30.87 38.34
C PHE A 148 -7.53 30.62 39.06
N GLY A 149 -7.50 30.15 40.31
CA GLY A 149 -8.70 29.99 41.16
C GLY A 149 -9.35 28.61 41.10
N TYR A 150 -8.60 27.57 40.73
CA TYR A 150 -9.07 26.18 40.68
C TYR A 150 -8.35 25.30 41.72
N ASP A 151 -8.98 24.21 42.16
CA ASP A 151 -8.39 23.18 43.03
C ASP A 151 -8.25 21.86 42.24
N PHE A 152 -7.48 21.89 41.16
CA PHE A 152 -7.20 20.70 40.37
C PHE A 152 -6.16 19.82 41.04
N LYS A 153 -6.40 18.51 41.01
CA LYS A 153 -5.52 17.49 41.59
C LYS A 153 -4.96 16.57 40.52
N VAL A 154 -3.78 16.04 40.78
CA VAL A 154 -3.14 15.01 39.95
C VAL A 154 -4.09 13.83 39.81
N ILE A 155 -4.31 13.38 38.58
CA ILE A 155 -5.15 12.23 38.28
C ILE A 155 -4.23 11.04 38.06
N GLU A 156 -4.17 10.19 39.08
CA GLU A 156 -3.45 8.91 39.04
C GLU A 156 -4.47 7.74 39.04
N PRO A 157 -4.65 7.06 37.90
CA PRO A 157 -5.55 5.91 37.85
C PRO A 157 -4.93 4.71 38.59
N ARG A 158 -5.40 4.44 39.82
CA ARG A 158 -4.88 3.34 40.67
C ARG A 158 -4.76 2.00 39.94
N LEU A 159 -5.82 1.58 39.23
CA LEU A 159 -5.80 0.33 38.45
C LEU A 159 -4.66 0.26 37.42
N LEU A 160 -4.25 1.40 36.85
CA LEU A 160 -3.16 1.44 35.90
C LEU A 160 -1.80 1.45 36.62
N THR A 161 -1.67 2.19 37.72
CA THR A 161 -0.48 2.14 38.59
C THR A 161 -0.25 0.71 39.09
N ASP A 162 -1.29 0.04 39.59
CA ASP A 162 -1.24 -1.36 40.03
C ASP A 162 -0.80 -2.28 38.87
N ALA A 163 -1.32 -2.06 37.66
CA ALA A 163 -0.91 -2.83 36.48
C ALA A 163 0.57 -2.61 36.11
N MET A 164 1.08 -1.38 36.27
CA MET A 164 2.49 -1.04 36.05
C MET A 164 3.39 -1.69 37.11
N GLU A 165 2.94 -1.76 38.37
CA GLU A 165 3.64 -2.47 39.45
C GLU A 165 3.68 -3.98 39.20
N ILE A 166 2.57 -4.57 38.77
CA ILE A 166 2.48 -6.00 38.42
C ILE A 166 3.50 -6.39 37.35
N ILE A 167 3.79 -5.50 36.40
CA ILE A 167 4.81 -5.75 35.36
C ILE A 167 6.24 -5.34 35.77
N GLY A 168 6.45 -4.85 36.98
CA GLY A 168 7.76 -4.43 37.50
C GLY A 168 8.26 -3.08 36.94
N GLU A 169 7.38 -2.21 36.47
CA GLU A 169 7.71 -0.91 35.85
C GLU A 169 7.20 0.29 36.68
N SER A 170 7.16 0.14 38.00
CA SER A 170 6.66 1.16 38.94
C SER A 170 7.40 2.50 38.81
N PHE A 171 8.73 2.47 38.67
CA PHE A 171 9.56 3.67 38.51
C PHE A 171 9.28 4.40 37.18
N THR A 172 9.00 3.65 36.11
CA THR A 172 8.73 4.18 34.77
C THR A 172 7.31 4.77 34.65
N CYS A 173 6.38 4.37 35.54
CA CYS A 173 4.99 4.79 35.54
C CYS A 173 4.84 6.33 35.51
N ARG A 174 5.62 7.04 36.34
CA ARG A 174 5.52 8.49 36.50
C ARG A 174 5.96 9.30 35.28
N GLU A 175 6.83 8.72 34.44
CA GLU A 175 7.39 9.37 33.25
C GLU A 175 6.52 9.20 32.01
N LEU A 176 5.69 8.16 31.98
CA LEU A 176 4.87 7.80 30.84
C LEU A 176 3.44 8.35 30.97
N GLY A 177 2.92 8.91 29.88
CA GLY A 177 1.48 9.19 29.77
C GLY A 177 0.66 7.91 29.66
N ILE A 178 -0.64 7.99 29.93
CA ILE A 178 -1.54 6.84 30.05
C ILE A 178 -1.43 5.84 28.88
N PHE A 179 -1.40 6.34 27.63
CA PHE A 179 -1.33 5.50 26.44
C PHE A 179 0.01 4.74 26.31
N ASN A 180 1.10 5.34 26.76
CA ASN A 180 2.41 4.69 26.78
C ASN A 180 2.48 3.61 27.86
N GLN A 181 1.81 3.81 28.99
CA GLN A 181 1.70 2.79 30.03
C GLN A 181 0.94 1.56 29.50
N PHE A 182 -0.23 1.74 28.86
CA PHE A 182 -0.96 0.66 28.19
C PHE A 182 -0.10 -0.08 27.15
N ARG A 183 0.64 0.65 26.32
CA ARG A 183 1.53 0.08 25.31
C ARG A 183 2.65 -0.74 25.94
N LEU A 184 3.26 -0.23 27.02
CA LEU A 184 4.33 -0.90 27.73
C LEU A 184 3.83 -2.21 28.36
N ILE A 185 2.70 -2.17 29.07
CA ILE A 185 2.02 -3.35 29.64
C ILE A 185 1.79 -4.42 28.56
N TYR A 186 1.18 -4.05 27.43
CA TYR A 186 0.94 -4.97 26.33
C TYR A 186 2.25 -5.58 25.80
N SER A 187 3.26 -4.75 25.56
CA SER A 187 4.53 -5.18 24.98
C SER A 187 5.33 -6.12 25.89
N LYS A 188 5.35 -5.86 27.20
CA LYS A 188 6.06 -6.68 28.20
C LYS A 188 5.42 -8.06 28.33
N ILE A 189 4.09 -8.12 28.47
CA ILE A 189 3.38 -9.40 28.56
C ILE A 189 3.56 -10.21 27.26
N GLN A 190 3.51 -9.55 26.10
CA GLN A 190 3.76 -10.20 24.82
C GLN A 190 5.21 -10.72 24.71
N GLN A 191 6.19 -9.95 25.17
CA GLN A 191 7.60 -10.35 25.23
C GLN A 191 7.78 -11.58 26.11
N TRP A 192 7.25 -11.55 27.34
CA TRP A 192 7.30 -12.69 28.26
C TRP A 192 6.66 -13.94 27.68
N LYS A 193 5.50 -13.81 27.02
CA LYS A 193 4.87 -14.93 26.29
C LYS A 193 5.82 -15.53 25.25
N LYS A 194 6.54 -14.69 24.51
CA LYS A 194 7.49 -15.15 23.47
C LYS A 194 8.72 -15.83 24.06
N GLU A 195 9.20 -15.35 25.20
CA GLU A 195 10.38 -15.86 25.91
C GLU A 195 10.05 -17.04 26.84
N ASN A 196 8.77 -17.39 26.98
CA ASN A 196 8.25 -18.37 27.93
C ASN A 196 8.72 -18.07 29.38
N ASP A 197 8.67 -16.79 29.75
CA ASP A 197 9.22 -16.26 30.99
C ASP A 197 8.40 -16.72 32.22
N TYR A 198 9.09 -17.11 33.30
CA TYR A 198 8.46 -17.58 34.55
C TYR A 198 7.52 -16.54 35.18
N ARG A 199 7.72 -15.24 34.90
CA ARG A 199 6.86 -14.15 35.38
C ARG A 199 5.41 -14.27 34.91
N LEU A 200 5.14 -14.99 33.82
CA LEU A 200 3.77 -15.26 33.36
C LEU A 200 2.94 -16.04 34.37
N ILE A 201 3.56 -16.97 35.10
CA ILE A 201 2.87 -17.78 36.14
C ILE A 201 2.36 -16.84 37.24
N ASN A 202 3.20 -15.90 37.67
CA ASN A 202 2.88 -14.95 38.72
C ASN A 202 1.84 -13.91 38.27
N ILE A 203 1.82 -13.50 37.00
CA ILE A 203 0.85 -12.50 36.52
C ILE A 203 -0.52 -13.12 36.24
N THR A 204 -0.56 -14.39 35.87
CA THR A 204 -1.84 -15.09 35.65
C THR A 204 -2.67 -15.18 36.94
N SER A 205 -2.03 -15.19 38.12
CA SER A 205 -2.72 -15.10 39.42
C SER A 205 -3.16 -13.67 39.79
N GLN A 206 -2.70 -12.64 39.07
CA GLN A 206 -3.06 -11.23 39.28
C GLN A 206 -4.26 -10.79 38.39
N ALA A 207 -5.09 -11.73 37.94
CA ALA A 207 -6.23 -11.49 37.06
C ALA A 207 -7.37 -10.63 37.68
N HIS A 208 -7.22 -10.16 38.91
CA HIS A 208 -8.15 -9.21 39.53
C HIS A 208 -8.02 -7.79 38.96
N ASN A 209 -6.86 -7.44 38.38
CA ASN A 209 -6.68 -6.16 37.71
C ASN A 209 -7.28 -6.22 36.29
N GLU A 210 -8.31 -5.41 36.02
CA GLU A 210 -9.05 -5.42 34.74
C GLU A 210 -8.15 -5.18 33.50
N ILE A 211 -7.11 -4.34 33.63
CA ILE A 211 -6.19 -4.03 32.53
C ILE A 211 -5.32 -5.26 32.25
N ILE A 212 -4.75 -5.87 33.29
CA ILE A 212 -3.97 -7.10 33.16
C ILE A 212 -4.85 -8.22 32.60
N GLN A 213 -6.07 -8.38 33.09
CA GLN A 213 -7.04 -9.37 32.59
C GLN A 213 -7.29 -9.22 31.08
N LEU A 214 -7.54 -8.01 30.59
CA LEU A 214 -7.74 -7.74 29.17
C LEU A 214 -6.51 -8.14 28.33
N ILE A 215 -5.31 -7.80 28.81
CA ILE A 215 -4.05 -8.06 28.09
C ILE A 215 -3.68 -9.55 28.13
N LEU A 216 -3.95 -10.25 29.23
CA LEU A 216 -3.80 -11.70 29.33
C LEU A 216 -4.78 -12.42 28.40
N TRP A 217 -6.04 -11.99 28.33
CA TRP A 217 -7.04 -12.55 27.41
C TRP A 217 -6.61 -12.37 25.94
N LEU A 218 -6.11 -11.20 25.56
CA LEU A 218 -5.55 -10.96 24.23
C LEU A 218 -4.30 -11.80 23.90
N ASN A 219 -3.66 -12.37 24.93
CA ASN A 219 -2.53 -13.25 24.79
C ASN A 219 -2.89 -14.71 25.06
N ASP A 220 -4.17 -15.09 25.07
CA ASP A 220 -4.62 -16.47 25.32
C ASP A 220 -4.13 -17.05 26.68
N LEU A 221 -3.82 -16.19 27.64
CA LEU A 221 -3.38 -16.55 29.00
C LEU A 221 -4.52 -16.43 30.02
N HIS A 222 -5.66 -15.88 29.62
CA HIS A 222 -6.87 -15.78 30.41
C HIS A 222 -8.07 -16.15 29.55
N SER A 223 -9.01 -16.94 30.08
CA SER A 223 -10.08 -17.57 29.29
C SER A 223 -11.21 -16.61 28.89
N MET A 224 -11.55 -15.65 29.74
CA MET A 224 -12.69 -14.74 29.50
C MET A 224 -12.40 -13.31 29.93
N VAL A 225 -12.99 -12.33 29.23
CA VAL A 225 -12.99 -10.93 29.65
C VAL A 225 -14.41 -10.38 29.61
N ASN A 226 -14.78 -9.58 30.61
CA ASN A 226 -16.09 -8.93 30.63
C ASN A 226 -16.15 -7.82 29.55
N MET A 227 -17.25 -7.75 28.79
CA MET A 227 -17.41 -6.76 27.71
C MET A 227 -17.31 -5.31 28.20
N SER A 228 -17.72 -5.04 29.45
CA SER A 228 -17.57 -3.73 30.08
C SER A 228 -16.09 -3.29 30.20
N ILE A 229 -15.17 -4.24 30.41
CA ILE A 229 -13.72 -3.98 30.45
C ILE A 229 -13.25 -3.55 29.05
N ILE A 230 -13.71 -4.22 28.00
CA ILE A 230 -13.41 -3.85 26.62
C ILE A 230 -13.91 -2.43 26.35
N GLU A 231 -15.19 -2.12 26.62
CA GLU A 231 -15.75 -0.77 26.41
C GLU A 231 -14.98 0.32 27.18
N LYS A 232 -14.51 0.01 28.38
CA LYS A 232 -13.74 0.91 29.25
C LYS A 232 -12.38 1.24 28.65
N TYR A 233 -11.66 0.24 28.15
CA TYR A 233 -10.25 0.38 27.79
C TYR A 233 -9.95 0.40 26.28
N PHE A 234 -10.92 0.07 25.41
CA PHE A 234 -10.72 -0.08 23.96
C PHE A 234 -9.96 1.10 23.33
N TYR A 235 -10.36 2.34 23.63
CA TYR A 235 -9.76 3.55 23.05
C TYR A 235 -8.47 4.04 23.74
N TYR A 236 -8.03 3.38 24.79
CA TYR A 236 -6.68 3.57 25.35
C TYR A 236 -5.63 2.72 24.62
N LEU A 237 -6.07 1.83 23.74
CA LEU A 237 -5.22 0.91 22.99
C LEU A 237 -5.05 1.39 21.55
N GLY A 238 -3.85 1.17 21.01
CA GLY A 238 -3.53 1.52 19.62
C GLY A 238 -4.35 0.70 18.61
N ILE A 239 -4.43 1.18 17.37
CA ILE A 239 -5.22 0.54 16.30
C ILE A 239 -4.90 -0.95 16.13
N ASN A 240 -3.63 -1.34 16.28
CA ASN A 240 -3.22 -2.74 16.18
C ASN A 240 -3.83 -3.62 17.26
N VAL A 241 -3.83 -3.17 18.52
CA VAL A 241 -4.39 -3.94 19.64
C VAL A 241 -5.92 -3.94 19.57
N ARG A 242 -6.54 -2.81 19.20
CA ARG A 242 -7.99 -2.74 18.93
C ARG A 242 -8.43 -3.72 17.85
N THR A 243 -7.63 -3.89 16.80
CA THR A 243 -7.86 -4.90 15.76
C THR A 243 -7.84 -6.31 16.33
N LEU A 244 -6.88 -6.62 17.20
CA LEU A 244 -6.80 -7.92 17.86
C LEU A 244 -8.00 -8.16 18.76
N ILE A 245 -8.49 -7.15 19.48
CA ILE A 245 -9.74 -7.27 20.26
C ILE A 245 -10.90 -7.70 19.35
N ILE A 246 -11.11 -7.00 18.23
CA ILE A 246 -12.18 -7.36 17.28
C ILE A 246 -11.99 -8.81 16.78
N ARG A 247 -10.79 -9.17 16.32
CA ARG A 247 -10.50 -10.53 15.86
C ARG A 247 -10.74 -11.60 16.92
N LYS A 248 -10.33 -11.34 18.16
CA LYS A 248 -10.52 -12.26 19.30
C LYS A 248 -11.98 -12.43 19.64
N LEU A 249 -12.81 -11.38 19.53
CA LEU A 249 -14.26 -11.50 19.74
C LEU A 249 -14.93 -12.46 18.73
N PHE A 250 -14.50 -12.44 17.46
CA PHE A 250 -14.94 -13.42 16.47
C PHE A 250 -14.46 -14.84 16.81
N GLU A 251 -13.25 -14.98 17.36
CA GLU A 251 -12.76 -16.27 17.85
C GLU A 251 -13.56 -16.81 19.03
N GLU A 252 -13.91 -15.96 20.00
CA GLU A 252 -14.78 -16.35 21.12
C GLU A 252 -16.17 -16.77 20.63
N HIS A 253 -16.67 -16.15 19.55
CA HIS A 253 -17.91 -16.58 18.89
C HIS A 253 -17.78 -17.95 18.24
N ARG A 254 -16.71 -18.16 17.47
CA ARG A 254 -16.42 -19.46 16.86
C ARG A 254 -16.33 -20.59 17.91
N ASN A 255 -15.77 -20.29 19.07
CA ASN A 255 -15.59 -21.25 20.16
C ASN A 255 -16.83 -21.37 21.08
N ASN A 256 -17.95 -20.72 20.75
CA ASN A 256 -19.17 -20.68 21.57
C ASN A 256 -19.00 -20.10 22.99
N ASN A 257 -17.92 -19.36 23.24
CA ASN A 257 -17.67 -18.70 24.52
C ASN A 257 -18.45 -17.38 24.64
N HIS A 258 -18.73 -16.70 23.52
CA HIS A 258 -19.49 -15.46 23.48
C HIS A 258 -20.21 -15.26 22.14
N SER A 259 -21.51 -14.98 22.15
CA SER A 259 -22.22 -14.62 20.92
C SER A 259 -21.94 -13.17 20.52
N ILE A 260 -21.37 -12.95 19.34
CA ILE A 260 -21.01 -11.61 18.89
C ILE A 260 -22.26 -10.82 18.49
N ASN A 261 -22.40 -9.61 19.04
CA ASN A 261 -23.47 -8.68 18.69
C ASN A 261 -22.92 -7.56 17.81
N ILE A 262 -23.32 -7.55 16.53
CA ILE A 262 -22.88 -6.54 15.55
C ILE A 262 -23.32 -5.13 15.97
N GLY A 263 -24.54 -4.96 16.49
CA GLY A 263 -25.02 -3.65 16.98
C GLY A 263 -24.21 -3.12 18.15
N TRP A 264 -23.77 -4.01 19.06
CA TRP A 264 -22.84 -3.63 20.13
C TRP A 264 -21.48 -3.18 19.57
N LEU A 265 -20.92 -3.90 18.59
CA LEU A 265 -19.68 -3.48 17.93
C LEU A 265 -19.80 -2.09 17.27
N GLU A 266 -20.97 -1.78 16.69
CA GLU A 266 -21.23 -0.45 16.13
C GLU A 266 -21.18 0.63 17.21
N THR A 267 -21.82 0.39 18.36
CA THR A 267 -21.76 1.31 19.49
C THR A 267 -20.34 1.45 20.06
N LEU A 268 -19.57 0.36 20.06
CA LEU A 268 -18.17 0.36 20.49
C LEU A 268 -17.31 1.19 19.56
N LEU A 269 -17.43 1.05 18.23
CA LEU A 269 -16.62 1.78 17.23
C LEU A 269 -17.04 3.24 17.04
N ASN A 270 -18.32 3.56 17.26
CA ASN A 270 -18.87 4.92 17.15
C ASN A 270 -18.96 5.65 18.51
N SER A 271 -18.26 5.16 19.54
CA SER A 271 -18.29 5.76 20.87
C SER A 271 -17.74 7.18 20.89
N LYS A 272 -18.31 8.04 21.74
CA LYS A 272 -17.75 9.38 22.04
C LYS A 272 -16.33 9.32 22.59
N ARG A 273 -15.88 8.15 23.10
CA ARG A 273 -14.50 7.91 23.55
C ARG A 273 -13.49 7.82 22.40
N LYS A 274 -13.93 7.83 21.14
CA LYS A 274 -13.05 7.85 19.95
C LYS A 274 -12.03 8.99 19.97
N LEU A 275 -12.37 10.12 20.58
CA LEU A 275 -11.45 11.24 20.83
C LEU A 275 -10.12 10.79 21.50
N LEU A 276 -10.14 9.73 22.32
CA LEU A 276 -8.94 9.16 22.95
C LEU A 276 -8.05 8.37 21.98
N ALA A 277 -8.62 7.70 20.97
CA ALA A 277 -7.81 7.06 19.93
C ALA A 277 -7.16 8.10 19.01
N ASP A 278 -7.89 9.16 18.71
CA ASP A 278 -7.35 10.28 17.92
C ASP A 278 -6.24 11.02 18.70
N TYR A 279 -6.34 11.08 20.03
CA TYR A 279 -5.27 11.58 20.89
C TYR A 279 -3.96 10.81 20.71
N GLN A 280 -4.03 9.47 20.63
CA GLN A 280 -2.85 8.65 20.39
C GLN A 280 -2.22 8.96 19.03
N ILE A 281 -3.03 9.13 17.99
CA ILE A 281 -2.56 9.44 16.64
C ILE A 281 -1.69 10.71 16.64
N THR A 282 -2.06 11.71 17.43
CA THR A 282 -1.34 12.99 17.52
C THR A 282 -0.12 12.96 18.45
N LEU A 283 -0.13 12.15 19.50
CA LEU A 283 1.08 11.97 20.33
C LEU A 283 2.22 11.27 19.58
N PHE A 284 1.89 10.32 18.70
CA PHE A 284 2.86 9.41 18.08
C PHE A 284 3.19 9.75 16.63
N GLY A 285 2.44 10.65 15.99
CA GLY A 285 2.65 11.04 14.61
C GLY A 285 3.06 12.51 14.47
N LEU A 286 4.21 12.77 13.82
CA LEU A 286 4.51 14.11 13.27
C LEU A 286 3.47 14.55 12.22
N ARG A 287 2.69 13.60 11.69
CA ARG A 287 1.53 13.81 10.82
C ARG A 287 0.40 12.87 11.27
N PRO A 288 -0.71 13.37 11.84
CA PRO A 288 -1.81 12.52 12.26
C PRO A 288 -2.43 11.82 11.04
N GLU A 289 -2.61 10.50 11.15
CA GLU A 289 -3.26 9.66 10.15
C GLU A 289 -4.49 8.99 10.77
N LEU A 290 -5.67 9.29 10.25
CA LEU A 290 -6.93 8.69 10.64
C LEU A 290 -7.09 7.33 9.95
N ASN A 291 -7.12 6.26 10.74
CA ASN A 291 -7.31 4.90 10.24
C ASN A 291 -8.77 4.46 10.40
N LEU A 292 -9.42 4.09 9.29
CA LEU A 292 -10.85 3.76 9.22
C LEU A 292 -11.14 2.29 8.95
N SER A 293 -10.11 1.44 9.03
CA SER A 293 -10.22 0.04 8.64
C SER A 293 -11.18 -0.78 9.50
N LEU A 294 -11.36 -0.47 10.78
CA LEU A 294 -12.28 -1.19 11.66
C LEU A 294 -13.74 -0.81 11.38
N GLU A 295 -14.01 0.48 11.15
CA GLU A 295 -15.32 0.99 10.76
C GLU A 295 -15.75 0.38 9.42
N ILE A 296 -14.85 0.40 8.43
CA ILE A 296 -15.11 -0.20 7.11
C ILE A 296 -15.31 -1.72 7.21
N LEU A 297 -14.52 -2.41 8.03
CA LEU A 297 -14.65 -3.86 8.23
C LEU A 297 -16.02 -4.21 8.81
N LEU A 298 -16.46 -3.49 9.83
CA LEU A 298 -17.75 -3.75 10.48
C LEU A 298 -18.93 -3.46 9.54
N ASP A 299 -18.89 -2.32 8.85
CA ASP A 299 -19.92 -1.94 7.87
C ASP A 299 -19.96 -2.92 6.68
N ALA A 300 -18.81 -3.44 6.25
CA ALA A 300 -18.73 -4.48 5.23
C ALA A 300 -19.37 -5.80 5.69
N ILE A 301 -19.09 -6.23 6.93
CA ILE A 301 -19.70 -7.43 7.52
C ILE A 301 -21.21 -7.28 7.60
N LYS A 302 -21.70 -6.15 8.12
CA LYS A 302 -23.13 -5.87 8.25
C LYS A 302 -23.82 -5.81 6.89
N SER A 303 -23.28 -5.03 5.95
CA SER A 303 -23.85 -4.92 4.61
C SER A 303 -23.96 -6.28 3.92
N TYR A 304 -22.95 -7.14 4.08
CA TYR A 304 -22.98 -8.48 3.51
C TYR A 304 -23.94 -9.42 4.26
N ALA A 305 -23.99 -9.35 5.59
CA ALA A 305 -24.94 -10.13 6.38
C ALA A 305 -26.39 -9.84 5.95
N ASP A 306 -26.73 -8.55 5.82
CA ASP A 306 -28.08 -8.08 5.50
C ASP A 306 -28.46 -8.24 4.02
N LYS A 307 -27.57 -7.84 3.10
CA LYS A 307 -27.90 -7.67 1.67
C LYS A 307 -27.14 -8.58 0.72
N LYS A 308 -26.17 -9.35 1.23
CA LYS A 308 -25.22 -10.16 0.44
C LYS A 308 -24.39 -9.32 -0.55
N THR A 309 -24.24 -8.03 -0.28
CA THR A 309 -23.42 -7.08 -1.05
C THR A 309 -22.56 -6.25 -0.10
N PHE A 310 -21.37 -5.88 -0.52
CA PHE A 310 -20.48 -5.00 0.26
C PHE A 310 -20.73 -3.51 0.01
N LEU A 311 -19.92 -2.65 0.64
CA LEU A 311 -19.99 -1.21 0.51
C LEU A 311 -19.69 -0.74 -0.91
N THR A 312 -20.42 0.28 -1.35
CA THR A 312 -20.14 1.01 -2.58
C THR A 312 -18.99 2.00 -2.39
N LEU A 313 -18.45 2.53 -3.49
CA LEU A 313 -17.44 3.60 -3.44
C LEU A 313 -17.93 4.81 -2.61
N ASN A 314 -19.18 5.20 -2.82
CA ASN A 314 -19.80 6.31 -2.10
C ASN A 314 -19.89 5.99 -0.61
N GLY A 315 -20.29 4.76 -0.24
CA GLY A 315 -20.35 4.34 1.17
C GLY A 315 -18.98 4.40 1.86
N VAL A 316 -17.90 3.99 1.20
CA VAL A 316 -16.55 4.11 1.77
C VAL A 316 -16.12 5.58 1.89
N ILE A 317 -16.45 6.42 0.90
CA ILE A 317 -16.15 7.86 0.94
C ILE A 317 -16.97 8.56 2.04
N ASP A 318 -18.22 8.16 2.26
CA ASP A 318 -19.06 8.70 3.33
C ASP A 318 -18.49 8.42 4.71
N ILE A 319 -18.05 7.18 4.94
CA ILE A 319 -17.34 6.83 6.19
C ILE A 319 -16.11 7.72 6.33
N ALA A 320 -15.33 7.92 5.26
CA ALA A 320 -14.18 8.83 5.30
C ALA A 320 -14.58 10.27 5.65
N ILE A 321 -15.62 10.81 5.02
CA ILE A 321 -16.09 12.18 5.26
C ILE A 321 -16.61 12.36 6.69
N GLN A 322 -17.48 11.45 7.15
CA GLN A 322 -18.09 11.52 8.47
C GLN A 322 -17.04 11.48 9.60
N GLN A 323 -15.96 10.73 9.39
CA GLN A 323 -14.94 10.48 10.40
C GLN A 323 -13.79 11.51 10.39
N SER A 324 -13.56 12.25 9.28
CA SER A 324 -12.36 13.10 9.12
C SER A 324 -12.46 14.55 9.63
N GLY A 325 -13.65 15.01 10.01
CA GLY A 325 -13.83 16.35 10.62
C GLY A 325 -13.29 17.50 9.74
N SER A 326 -12.96 18.64 10.35
CA SER A 326 -12.59 19.86 9.62
C SER A 326 -11.08 20.07 9.43
N GLN A 327 -10.23 19.16 9.95
CA GLN A 327 -8.77 19.31 9.94
C GLN A 327 -8.09 18.58 8.78
N LYS A 328 -6.87 19.03 8.47
CA LYS A 328 -5.97 18.40 7.51
C LYS A 328 -5.37 17.11 8.07
N ILE A 329 -6.16 16.04 8.08
CA ILE A 329 -5.75 14.72 8.57
C ILE A 329 -5.65 13.75 7.40
N LYS A 330 -4.51 13.07 7.27
CA LYS A 330 -4.35 12.04 6.25
C LYS A 330 -5.29 10.88 6.59
N ILE A 331 -6.05 10.38 5.63
CA ILE A 331 -6.98 9.28 5.84
C ILE A 331 -6.38 8.01 5.25
N ASN A 332 -6.37 6.94 6.04
CA ASN A 332 -5.85 5.64 5.66
C ASN A 332 -6.92 4.58 5.86
N LEU A 333 -7.35 3.97 4.75
CA LEU A 333 -8.34 2.90 4.80
C LEU A 333 -7.71 1.56 5.22
N ASP A 334 -6.37 1.47 5.24
CA ASP A 334 -5.56 0.32 5.68
C ASP A 334 -6.14 -1.02 5.23
N SER A 335 -6.32 -1.14 3.91
CA SER A 335 -7.00 -2.27 3.27
C SER A 335 -6.36 -3.63 3.59
N LYS A 336 -5.05 -3.67 3.90
CA LYS A 336 -4.34 -4.88 4.34
C LYS A 336 -4.84 -5.42 5.67
N ARG A 337 -5.47 -4.59 6.50
CA ARG A 337 -6.06 -5.02 7.76
C ARG A 337 -7.38 -5.77 7.54
N VAL A 338 -8.13 -5.34 6.53
CA VAL A 338 -9.44 -5.90 6.14
C VAL A 338 -9.28 -7.17 5.30
N PHE A 339 -8.34 -7.17 4.35
CA PHE A 339 -8.21 -8.22 3.34
C PHE A 339 -6.91 -9.04 3.47
N ASP A 340 -6.89 -10.19 2.80
CA ASP A 340 -5.67 -10.98 2.59
C ASP A 340 -4.67 -10.23 1.72
N THR A 341 -3.40 -10.25 2.13
CA THR A 341 -2.31 -9.65 1.34
C THR A 341 -1.76 -10.69 0.37
N CYS A 342 -1.59 -10.32 -0.89
CA CYS A 342 -1.01 -11.18 -1.89
C CYS A 342 0.46 -11.48 -1.54
N ASN A 343 0.83 -12.76 -1.56
CA ASN A 343 2.22 -13.21 -1.41
C ASN A 343 2.94 -13.42 -2.75
N GLY A 344 2.33 -12.97 -3.86
CA GLY A 344 2.77 -13.22 -5.24
C GLY A 344 2.09 -14.44 -5.89
N GLY A 345 1.58 -15.36 -5.08
CA GLY A 345 0.94 -16.59 -5.52
C GLY A 345 1.89 -17.56 -6.22
N LEU A 346 1.33 -18.65 -6.75
CA LEU A 346 2.06 -19.58 -7.61
C LEU A 346 1.87 -19.16 -9.07
N ARG A 347 2.94 -18.88 -9.80
CA ARG A 347 2.88 -18.41 -11.19
C ARG A 347 3.70 -19.32 -12.09
N VAL A 348 3.27 -19.38 -13.34
CA VAL A 348 4.08 -19.91 -14.44
C VAL A 348 4.78 -18.73 -15.10
N ASN A 349 5.99 -18.92 -15.60
CA ASN A 349 6.66 -17.89 -16.40
C ASN A 349 5.75 -17.50 -17.58
N PRO A 350 5.46 -16.20 -17.81
CA PRO A 350 4.54 -15.74 -18.85
C PRO A 350 4.82 -16.20 -20.28
N LYS A 351 6.00 -16.78 -20.52
CA LYS A 351 6.43 -17.31 -21.82
C LYS A 351 6.52 -18.83 -21.86
N PHE A 352 5.94 -19.56 -20.92
CA PHE A 352 6.05 -21.00 -20.89
C PHE A 352 5.19 -21.65 -21.97
N ASN A 353 5.81 -22.37 -22.91
CA ASN A 353 5.13 -23.23 -23.90
C ASN A 353 5.43 -24.73 -23.71
N GLY A 354 6.27 -25.12 -22.73
CA GLY A 354 6.60 -26.52 -22.45
C GLY A 354 8.07 -26.75 -22.08
N PHE A 355 8.47 -28.02 -21.98
CA PHE A 355 9.83 -28.43 -21.65
C PHE A 355 10.54 -29.04 -22.86
N LEU A 356 11.75 -28.55 -23.14
CA LEU A 356 12.60 -29.08 -24.18
C LEU A 356 13.97 -29.44 -23.61
N LEU A 357 14.66 -30.35 -24.28
CA LEU A 357 16.09 -30.56 -24.18
C LEU A 357 16.74 -29.86 -25.38
N VAL A 358 17.94 -29.30 -25.22
CA VAL A 358 18.75 -28.84 -26.35
C VAL A 358 20.11 -29.50 -26.34
N GLU A 359 20.56 -29.92 -27.51
CA GLU A 359 21.91 -30.43 -27.74
C GLU A 359 22.53 -29.73 -28.95
N TYR A 360 23.85 -29.62 -28.97
CA TYR A 360 24.57 -28.89 -30.02
C TYR A 360 25.45 -29.82 -30.86
N GLN A 361 25.38 -29.69 -32.18
CA GLN A 361 26.27 -30.40 -33.09
C GLN A 361 27.59 -29.65 -33.17
N ILE A 362 28.64 -30.29 -32.66
CA ILE A 362 30.02 -29.80 -32.71
C ILE A 362 30.69 -30.31 -33.98
N ALA A 363 31.49 -29.45 -34.62
CA ALA A 363 32.34 -29.80 -35.74
C ALA A 363 33.71 -29.14 -35.61
N THR A 364 34.71 -29.67 -36.32
CA THR A 364 36.02 -29.04 -36.43
C THR A 364 35.90 -27.65 -37.06
N ASN A 365 36.62 -26.67 -36.52
CA ASN A 365 36.56 -25.31 -37.05
C ASN A 365 37.14 -25.25 -38.47
N SER A 366 36.30 -24.83 -39.44
CA SER A 366 36.68 -24.68 -40.86
C SER A 366 37.84 -23.70 -41.12
N THR A 367 38.21 -22.87 -40.14
CA THR A 367 39.31 -21.89 -40.25
C THR A 367 40.66 -22.40 -39.75
N LEU A 368 40.74 -23.65 -39.28
CA LEU A 368 42.02 -24.29 -38.96
C LEU A 368 42.82 -24.54 -40.24
N ALA A 369 44.03 -23.99 -40.28
CA ALA A 369 44.99 -24.18 -41.36
C ALA A 369 46.40 -24.36 -40.80
N LEU A 370 47.34 -24.86 -41.62
CA LEU A 370 48.74 -25.09 -41.26
C LEU A 370 49.41 -23.86 -40.62
N ASP A 371 48.97 -22.67 -41.01
CA ASP A 371 49.63 -21.42 -40.66
C ASP A 371 49.14 -20.84 -39.32
N ASN A 372 48.02 -21.34 -38.77
CA ASN A 372 47.36 -20.75 -37.59
C ASN A 372 46.99 -21.75 -36.47
N PHE A 373 47.04 -23.05 -36.74
CA PHE A 373 46.54 -24.05 -35.78
C PHE A 373 47.35 -24.12 -34.49
N ARG A 374 48.66 -23.86 -34.55
CA ARG A 374 49.57 -23.88 -33.39
C ARG A 374 49.18 -22.83 -32.35
N GLU A 375 48.98 -21.60 -32.82
CA GLU A 375 48.56 -20.48 -31.99
C GLU A 375 47.19 -20.75 -31.36
N ARG A 376 46.26 -21.31 -32.14
CA ARG A 376 44.91 -21.67 -31.67
C ARG A 376 44.90 -22.78 -30.64
N ILE A 377 45.77 -23.79 -30.77
CA ILE A 377 45.98 -24.82 -29.75
C ILE A 377 46.48 -24.17 -28.46
N ASP A 378 47.48 -23.29 -28.54
CA ASP A 378 48.05 -22.63 -27.36
C ASP A 378 47.02 -21.77 -26.62
N ILE A 379 46.18 -21.05 -27.37
CA ILE A 379 45.05 -20.28 -26.80
C ILE A 379 44.06 -21.22 -26.08
N ALA A 380 43.68 -22.33 -26.71
CA ALA A 380 42.74 -23.29 -26.13
C ALA A 380 43.31 -23.95 -24.84
N ILE A 381 44.59 -24.35 -24.86
CA ILE A 381 45.29 -24.91 -23.69
C ILE A 381 45.37 -23.89 -22.55
N ASN A 382 45.73 -22.64 -22.86
CA ASN A 382 45.82 -21.60 -21.84
C ASN A 382 44.46 -21.31 -21.19
N ARG A 383 43.37 -21.34 -21.96
CA ARG A 383 42.01 -21.24 -21.40
C ARG A 383 41.70 -22.41 -20.48
N MET A 384 42.01 -23.65 -20.87
CA MET A 384 41.78 -24.83 -20.02
C MET A 384 42.57 -24.75 -18.71
N LYS A 385 43.84 -24.32 -18.76
CA LYS A 385 44.68 -24.13 -17.57
C LYS A 385 44.18 -23.02 -16.64
N SER A 386 43.38 -22.10 -17.16
CA SER A 386 42.83 -20.97 -16.38
C SER A 386 41.48 -21.27 -15.71
N LEU A 387 40.91 -22.46 -15.96
CA LEU A 387 39.65 -22.89 -15.34
C LEU A 387 39.84 -23.04 -13.83
N LYS A 388 38.85 -22.54 -13.08
CA LYS A 388 38.77 -22.68 -11.61
C LYS A 388 37.59 -23.59 -11.28
N ASP A 389 37.65 -24.25 -10.13
CA ASP A 389 36.56 -25.04 -9.57
C ASP A 389 36.17 -26.28 -10.41
N LEU A 390 37.16 -27.03 -10.92
CA LEU A 390 36.96 -28.32 -11.57
C LEU A 390 36.80 -29.46 -10.56
N SER A 391 35.96 -30.44 -10.86
CA SER A 391 35.92 -31.69 -10.09
C SER A 391 37.20 -32.51 -10.28
N TYR A 392 37.44 -33.50 -9.42
CA TYR A 392 38.64 -34.34 -9.52
C TYR A 392 38.72 -35.07 -10.87
N ASP A 393 37.60 -35.63 -11.33
CA ASP A 393 37.50 -36.32 -12.62
C ASP A 393 37.70 -35.35 -13.80
N ASP A 394 37.25 -34.09 -13.66
CA ASP A 394 37.46 -33.05 -14.67
C ASP A 394 38.91 -32.58 -14.78
N ILE A 395 39.66 -32.59 -13.67
CA ILE A 395 41.08 -32.22 -13.65
C ILE A 395 41.90 -33.24 -14.45
N ASP A 396 41.68 -34.53 -14.21
CA ASP A 396 42.37 -35.60 -14.93
C ASP A 396 42.01 -35.59 -16.42
N TYR A 397 40.73 -35.37 -16.73
CA TYR A 397 40.26 -35.22 -18.10
C TYR A 397 40.86 -34.01 -18.82
N ALA A 398 40.93 -32.85 -18.16
CA ALA A 398 41.59 -31.66 -18.70
C ALA A 398 43.09 -31.90 -18.92
N GLY A 399 43.76 -32.58 -17.98
CA GLY A 399 45.17 -32.94 -18.10
C GLY A 399 45.45 -33.83 -19.31
N TYR A 400 44.66 -34.89 -19.50
CA TYR A 400 44.71 -35.74 -20.68
C TYR A 400 44.53 -34.95 -21.98
N LEU A 401 43.51 -34.09 -22.04
CA LEU A 401 43.23 -33.23 -23.20
C LEU A 401 44.39 -32.30 -23.54
N ILE A 402 44.99 -31.66 -22.54
CA ILE A 402 46.12 -30.75 -22.74
C ILE A 402 47.32 -31.52 -23.31
N ASN A 403 47.58 -32.74 -22.83
CA ASN A 403 48.69 -33.57 -23.32
C ASN A 403 48.49 -33.96 -24.79
N GLU A 404 47.31 -34.47 -25.16
CA GLU A 404 47.00 -34.84 -26.55
C GLU A 404 47.06 -33.65 -27.53
N LEU A 405 46.63 -32.47 -27.09
CA LEU A 405 46.75 -31.24 -27.88
C LEU A 405 48.21 -30.80 -28.07
N ASN A 406 49.05 -30.92 -27.03
CA ASN A 406 50.48 -30.65 -27.14
C ASN A 406 51.18 -31.67 -28.07
N ASP A 407 50.81 -32.94 -27.99
CA ASP A 407 51.37 -34.01 -28.83
C ASP A 407 50.97 -33.88 -30.31
N SER A 408 49.92 -33.10 -30.59
CA SER A 408 49.41 -32.80 -31.93
C SER A 408 49.83 -31.41 -32.42
N LYS A 409 50.64 -30.67 -31.65
CA LYS A 409 50.96 -29.25 -31.90
C LYS A 409 51.75 -29.00 -33.20
N GLU A 410 52.52 -29.97 -33.65
CA GLU A 410 53.36 -29.84 -34.86
C GLU A 410 52.76 -30.53 -36.10
N ASP A 411 51.63 -31.24 -35.95
CA ASP A 411 51.03 -32.08 -36.99
C ASP A 411 49.51 -31.85 -37.10
N LEU A 412 49.11 -31.03 -38.08
CA LEU A 412 47.71 -30.71 -38.33
C LEU A 412 46.86 -31.95 -38.69
N PRO A 413 47.29 -32.85 -39.59
CA PRO A 413 46.60 -34.13 -39.81
C PRO A 413 46.33 -34.92 -38.53
N LYS A 414 47.32 -35.03 -37.62
CA LYS A 414 47.17 -35.71 -36.33
C LYS A 414 46.15 -35.02 -35.42
N LEU A 415 46.19 -33.68 -35.34
CA LEU A 415 45.20 -32.90 -34.61
C LEU A 415 43.78 -33.09 -35.16
N LEU A 416 43.62 -33.02 -36.48
CA LEU A 416 42.31 -33.17 -37.13
C LEU A 416 41.74 -34.58 -36.92
N LEU A 417 42.59 -35.61 -36.94
CA LEU A 417 42.19 -36.97 -36.62
C LEU A 417 41.74 -37.10 -35.17
N PHE A 418 42.53 -36.60 -34.22
CA PHE A 418 42.18 -36.56 -32.80
C PHE A 418 40.85 -35.84 -32.53
N LEU A 419 40.65 -34.65 -33.12
CA LEU A 419 39.40 -33.89 -32.95
C LEU A 419 38.20 -34.61 -33.59
N LYS A 420 38.39 -35.32 -34.70
CA LYS A 420 37.32 -36.11 -35.35
C LYS A 420 36.97 -37.37 -34.56
N ASP A 421 37.95 -38.06 -34.00
CA ASP A 421 37.71 -39.25 -33.17
C ASP A 421 37.02 -38.88 -31.86
N LYS A 422 37.40 -37.72 -31.29
CA LYS A 422 36.82 -37.22 -30.04
C LYS A 422 35.44 -36.57 -30.22
N TYR A 423 35.21 -35.89 -31.35
CA TYR A 423 33.95 -35.23 -31.68
C TYR A 423 33.48 -35.68 -33.08
N PRO A 424 32.95 -36.91 -33.19
CA PRO A 424 32.58 -37.49 -34.49
C PRO A 424 31.44 -36.73 -35.16
N ALA A 425 31.36 -36.83 -36.49
CA ALA A 425 30.26 -36.25 -37.26
C ALA A 425 28.92 -36.79 -36.73
N ASN A 426 28.03 -35.89 -36.29
CA ASN A 426 26.76 -36.17 -35.60
C ASN A 426 26.84 -36.45 -34.09
N SER A 427 27.98 -36.20 -33.44
CA SER A 427 28.00 -36.09 -31.98
C SER A 427 27.23 -34.82 -31.56
N TRP A 428 26.11 -35.03 -30.89
CA TRP A 428 25.35 -33.98 -30.23
C TRP A 428 25.84 -33.89 -28.80
N SER A 429 26.47 -32.78 -28.45
CA SER A 429 26.97 -32.57 -27.08
C SER A 429 25.90 -31.86 -26.27
N ILE A 430 25.66 -32.39 -25.07
CA ILE A 430 24.84 -31.78 -24.01
C ILE A 430 25.56 -30.61 -23.32
N LYS A 431 26.85 -30.40 -23.59
CA LYS A 431 27.81 -29.67 -22.73
C LYS A 431 28.20 -30.42 -21.46
N ASP A 432 28.43 -31.73 -21.53
CA ASP A 432 28.83 -32.51 -20.35
C ASP A 432 30.33 -32.40 -19.96
N ALA A 433 30.92 -31.23 -20.20
CA ALA A 433 32.05 -30.68 -19.44
C ALA A 433 32.15 -29.19 -19.80
N ASP A 434 31.14 -28.41 -19.36
CA ASP A 434 30.77 -27.11 -19.95
C ASP A 434 31.93 -26.13 -20.04
N GLU A 435 32.86 -26.16 -19.09
CA GLU A 435 34.00 -25.24 -19.09
C GLU A 435 35.20 -25.72 -19.92
N ILE A 436 35.51 -27.02 -19.91
CA ILE A 436 36.66 -27.58 -20.65
C ILE A 436 36.40 -27.51 -22.15
N SER A 437 35.22 -27.93 -22.61
CA SER A 437 34.86 -27.90 -24.04
C SER A 437 34.68 -26.47 -24.57
N LYS A 438 34.22 -25.52 -23.73
CA LYS A 438 34.22 -24.08 -24.04
C LYS A 438 35.62 -23.50 -24.23
N CYS A 439 36.67 -24.13 -23.72
CA CYS A 439 38.02 -23.65 -24.01
C CYS A 439 38.46 -23.99 -25.43
N LEU A 440 37.93 -25.08 -25.99
CA LEU A 440 38.21 -25.54 -27.35
C LEU A 440 37.37 -24.80 -28.40
N ILE A 441 36.15 -24.37 -28.05
CA ILE A 441 35.29 -23.49 -28.87
C ILE A 441 35.69 -22.03 -28.56
N PRO A 442 36.09 -21.17 -29.50
CA PRO A 442 35.95 -21.18 -30.95
C PRO A 442 37.25 -21.52 -31.68
N GLU A 443 38.33 -21.85 -30.97
CA GLU A 443 39.67 -21.96 -31.56
C GLU A 443 39.79 -23.19 -32.45
N LEU A 444 39.34 -24.34 -31.93
CA LEU A 444 39.50 -25.66 -32.54
C LEU A 444 38.18 -26.26 -33.02
N LEU A 445 37.07 -25.89 -32.39
CA LEU A 445 35.74 -26.43 -32.65
C LEU A 445 34.73 -25.32 -32.92
N THR A 446 33.67 -25.64 -33.66
CA THR A 446 32.53 -24.76 -33.95
C THR A 446 31.21 -25.48 -33.73
N ILE A 447 30.20 -24.75 -33.25
CA ILE A 447 28.82 -25.25 -33.16
C ILE A 447 28.09 -24.87 -34.45
N ASN A 448 27.47 -25.85 -35.11
CA ASN A 448 26.79 -25.61 -36.39
C ASN A 448 25.27 -25.66 -36.28
N LYS A 449 24.73 -26.60 -35.50
CA LYS A 449 23.29 -26.84 -35.36
C LYS A 449 22.92 -27.05 -33.89
N ALA A 450 21.67 -26.74 -33.55
CA ALA A 450 21.03 -27.06 -32.29
C ALA A 450 19.88 -28.05 -32.55
N ARG A 451 19.82 -29.13 -31.79
CA ARG A 451 18.75 -30.12 -31.80
C ARG A 451 17.90 -29.92 -30.56
N PHE A 452 16.60 -29.70 -30.75
CA PHE A 452 15.62 -29.64 -29.66
C PHE A 452 14.80 -30.92 -29.63
N THR A 453 14.59 -31.50 -28.45
CA THR A 453 13.72 -32.67 -28.24
C THR A 453 12.82 -32.47 -27.02
N LEU A 454 11.78 -33.27 -26.89
CA LEU A 454 10.88 -33.24 -25.72
C LEU A 454 11.61 -33.69 -24.46
N ASN A 455 11.41 -32.98 -23.34
CA ASN A 455 12.03 -33.35 -22.07
C ASN A 455 11.23 -34.42 -21.31
N SER A 456 11.90 -35.37 -20.67
CA SER A 456 11.27 -36.42 -19.86
C SER A 456 10.49 -35.90 -18.66
N SER A 457 10.74 -34.66 -18.21
CA SER A 457 9.96 -33.97 -17.17
C SER A 457 8.47 -33.87 -17.51
N ILE A 458 8.10 -33.94 -18.80
CA ILE A 458 6.70 -33.96 -19.26
C ILE A 458 5.95 -35.19 -18.73
N GLU A 459 6.64 -36.32 -18.49
CA GLU A 459 6.03 -37.55 -17.99
C GLU A 459 5.49 -37.41 -16.55
N THR A 460 5.89 -36.37 -15.82
CA THR A 460 5.42 -36.10 -14.45
C THR A 460 4.01 -35.49 -14.39
N PHE A 461 3.46 -35.08 -15.54
CA PHE A 461 2.15 -34.44 -15.62
C PHE A 461 1.05 -35.44 -15.96
N SER A 462 -0.10 -35.31 -15.29
CA SER A 462 -1.27 -36.18 -15.52
C SER A 462 -1.91 -35.99 -16.91
N ASN A 463 -1.66 -34.87 -17.59
CA ASN A 463 -2.15 -34.54 -18.93
C ASN A 463 -1.00 -34.52 -19.98
N LYS A 464 0.01 -35.36 -19.78
CA LYS A 464 1.24 -35.40 -20.60
C LYS A 464 1.04 -35.43 -22.12
N GLU A 465 0.05 -36.18 -22.62
CA GLU A 465 -0.17 -36.33 -24.06
C GLU A 465 -0.65 -35.01 -24.70
N GLU A 466 -1.54 -34.28 -24.03
CA GLU A 466 -2.01 -32.95 -24.47
C GLU A 466 -0.88 -31.90 -24.43
N ILE A 467 0.01 -31.99 -23.42
CA ILE A 467 1.19 -31.12 -23.32
C ILE A 467 2.15 -31.40 -24.49
N LYS A 468 2.42 -32.67 -24.82
CA LYS A 468 3.28 -33.04 -25.95
C LYS A 468 2.72 -32.50 -27.26
N GLU A 469 1.42 -32.69 -27.50
CA GLU A 469 0.75 -32.22 -28.71
C GLU A 469 0.84 -30.69 -28.87
N ASN A 470 0.61 -29.94 -27.80
CA ASN A 470 0.73 -28.48 -27.81
C ASN A 470 2.17 -28.00 -28.09
N ILE A 471 3.17 -28.66 -27.49
CA ILE A 471 4.59 -28.35 -27.74
C ILE A 471 4.93 -28.62 -29.21
N ILE A 472 4.53 -29.78 -29.73
CA ILE A 472 4.76 -30.20 -31.12
C ILE A 472 4.14 -29.17 -32.08
N ASN A 473 2.86 -28.84 -31.90
CA ASN A 473 2.15 -27.88 -32.75
C ASN A 473 2.84 -26.51 -32.74
N THR A 474 3.25 -26.03 -31.56
CA THR A 474 3.93 -24.73 -31.41
C THR A 474 5.29 -24.73 -32.10
N LEU A 475 6.09 -25.79 -31.95
CA LEU A 475 7.41 -25.88 -32.59
C LEU A 475 7.31 -26.05 -34.10
N ASN A 476 6.36 -26.85 -34.58
CA ASN A 476 6.10 -27.04 -36.01
C ASN A 476 5.68 -25.72 -36.67
N GLU A 477 4.83 -24.93 -36.01
CA GLU A 477 4.48 -23.58 -36.46
C GLU A 477 5.70 -22.64 -36.48
N TRP A 478 6.60 -22.73 -35.50
CA TRP A 478 7.75 -21.81 -35.43
C TRP A 478 8.89 -22.20 -36.37
N THR A 479 9.00 -23.47 -36.71
CA THR A 479 10.10 -24.04 -37.51
C THR A 479 9.70 -24.36 -38.95
N ASP A 480 8.44 -24.18 -39.31
CA ASP A 480 7.85 -24.65 -40.58
C ASP A 480 8.21 -26.12 -40.85
N SER A 481 8.02 -26.98 -39.85
CA SER A 481 8.34 -28.41 -39.93
C SER A 481 7.17 -29.29 -39.52
N ASP A 482 7.19 -30.56 -39.92
CA ASP A 482 6.20 -31.59 -39.52
C ASP A 482 6.79 -32.62 -38.55
N SER A 483 7.79 -32.21 -37.76
CA SER A 483 8.48 -33.12 -36.85
C SER A 483 7.61 -33.49 -35.65
N LYS A 484 7.86 -34.68 -35.08
CA LYS A 484 7.16 -35.19 -33.90
C LYS A 484 8.07 -35.39 -32.69
N GLU A 485 9.38 -35.46 -32.91
CA GLU A 485 10.35 -35.89 -31.89
C GLU A 485 11.55 -34.94 -31.77
N GLU A 486 12.08 -34.44 -32.90
CA GLU A 486 13.27 -33.59 -32.90
C GLU A 486 13.20 -32.41 -33.89
N TRP A 487 13.72 -31.25 -33.49
CA TRP A 487 13.84 -30.06 -34.33
C TRP A 487 15.30 -29.63 -34.44
N ILE A 488 15.86 -29.73 -35.64
CA ILE A 488 17.26 -29.40 -35.92
C ILE A 488 17.33 -28.03 -36.60
N ILE A 489 17.97 -27.08 -35.93
CA ILE A 489 18.03 -25.67 -36.36
C ILE A 489 19.48 -25.22 -36.50
N SER A 490 19.79 -24.55 -37.60
CA SER A 490 21.11 -23.93 -37.80
C SER A 490 21.36 -22.81 -36.78
N ILE A 491 22.55 -22.76 -36.18
CA ILE A 491 22.93 -21.71 -35.21
C ILE A 491 22.94 -20.31 -35.85
N GLN A 492 23.00 -20.23 -37.18
CA GLN A 492 22.91 -18.98 -37.93
C GLN A 492 21.53 -18.34 -37.80
N ASN A 493 20.47 -19.13 -37.56
CA ASN A 493 19.13 -18.61 -37.27
C ASN A 493 18.98 -18.25 -35.78
N LYS A 494 19.75 -17.23 -35.36
CA LYS A 494 19.78 -16.75 -33.97
C LYS A 494 18.43 -16.25 -33.48
N GLU A 495 17.59 -15.73 -34.36
CA GLU A 495 16.27 -15.21 -34.00
C GLU A 495 15.32 -16.34 -33.58
N LEU A 496 15.23 -17.40 -34.38
CA LEU A 496 14.40 -18.56 -34.09
C LEU A 496 14.89 -19.32 -32.85
N ILE A 497 16.20 -19.51 -32.69
CA ILE A 497 16.78 -20.14 -31.50
C ILE A 497 16.47 -19.30 -30.25
N ASN A 498 16.62 -17.98 -30.31
CA ASN A 498 16.26 -17.11 -29.19
C ASN A 498 14.75 -17.10 -28.91
N ARG A 499 13.91 -17.27 -29.94
CA ARG A 499 12.45 -17.41 -29.78
C ARG A 499 12.10 -18.69 -29.03
N ILE A 500 12.72 -19.82 -29.39
CA ILE A 500 12.54 -21.12 -28.71
C ILE A 500 13.06 -21.07 -27.27
N LEU A 501 14.29 -20.60 -27.05
CA LEU A 501 14.87 -20.49 -25.71
C LEU A 501 14.09 -19.54 -24.78
N LYS A 502 13.41 -18.52 -25.34
CA LYS A 502 12.54 -17.62 -24.56
C LYS A 502 11.13 -18.17 -24.35
N GLY A 503 10.67 -19.09 -25.20
CA GLY A 503 9.32 -19.66 -25.23
C GLY A 503 9.19 -21.01 -24.54
N PHE A 504 10.27 -21.71 -24.24
CA PHE A 504 10.25 -23.02 -23.60
C PHE A 504 11.22 -23.06 -22.41
N TYR A 505 10.93 -23.88 -21.40
CA TYR A 505 11.96 -24.26 -20.43
C TYR A 505 12.86 -25.29 -21.09
N VAL A 506 14.00 -24.82 -21.57
CA VAL A 506 15.00 -25.68 -22.21
C VAL A 506 15.98 -26.13 -21.14
N HIS A 507 15.86 -27.39 -20.73
CA HIS A 507 16.78 -28.00 -19.79
C HIS A 507 18.10 -28.31 -20.52
N ASN A 508 19.20 -27.83 -19.96
CA ASN A 508 20.52 -28.32 -20.30
C ASN A 508 20.81 -29.45 -19.29
N THR A 509 21.16 -30.65 -19.71
CA THR A 509 21.06 -31.89 -18.91
C THR A 509 22.00 -32.01 -17.69
N GLY A 510 22.52 -30.90 -17.14
CA GLY A 510 23.42 -30.86 -15.98
C GLY A 510 22.89 -30.17 -14.70
N GLU A 511 21.69 -29.58 -14.70
CA GLU A 511 21.11 -28.99 -13.47
C GLU A 511 19.96 -29.86 -12.95
N SER A 512 20.04 -30.35 -11.71
CA SER A 512 18.90 -31.00 -11.07
C SER A 512 17.80 -29.95 -10.82
N SER A 513 16.76 -29.94 -11.66
CA SER A 513 15.75 -28.88 -11.61
C SER A 513 14.96 -28.89 -10.31
N GLN A 514 15.03 -27.77 -9.59
CA GLN A 514 14.01 -27.27 -8.67
C GLN A 514 12.63 -27.19 -9.38
N PRO A 515 11.51 -27.20 -8.64
CA PRO A 515 10.19 -27.31 -9.26
C PRO A 515 9.88 -26.10 -10.15
N PHE A 516 9.39 -26.40 -11.36
CA PHE A 516 8.83 -25.53 -12.40
C PHE A 516 7.93 -24.37 -11.91
N PHE A 517 7.35 -24.53 -10.73
CA PHE A 517 6.64 -23.49 -10.03
C PHE A 517 7.61 -22.67 -9.20
N THR A 518 7.89 -21.45 -9.62
CA THR A 518 8.64 -20.55 -8.74
C THR A 518 7.69 -19.98 -7.71
N ASP A 519 7.91 -20.32 -6.43
CA ASP A 519 7.31 -19.53 -5.37
C ASP A 519 7.86 -18.11 -5.52
N TRP A 520 6.98 -17.12 -5.57
CA TRP A 520 7.41 -15.73 -5.68
C TRP A 520 8.35 -15.34 -4.53
N LYS A 521 8.26 -15.98 -3.37
CA LYS A 521 9.23 -15.83 -2.27
C LYS A 521 10.65 -16.23 -2.68
N ASP A 522 10.79 -17.31 -3.46
CA ASP A 522 12.10 -17.80 -3.93
C ASP A 522 12.67 -16.90 -5.03
N ILE A 523 11.83 -16.39 -5.93
CA ILE A 523 12.21 -15.35 -6.91
C ILE A 523 12.73 -14.10 -6.17
N TYR A 524 12.00 -13.62 -5.17
CA TYR A 524 12.33 -12.40 -4.44
C TYR A 524 13.61 -12.52 -3.61
N ASN A 525 13.88 -13.70 -3.05
CA ASN A 525 15.10 -13.95 -2.28
C ASN A 525 16.34 -14.15 -3.17
N ASN A 526 16.18 -14.74 -4.36
CA ASN A 526 17.29 -15.04 -5.27
C ASN A 526 17.63 -13.87 -6.21
N LEU A 527 16.66 -13.03 -6.60
CA LEU A 527 16.91 -11.81 -7.36
C LEU A 527 17.16 -10.63 -6.42
N LYS A 528 18.43 -10.43 -6.01
CA LYS A 528 18.89 -9.13 -5.51
C LYS A 528 18.63 -8.07 -6.59
N ASN A 529 17.51 -7.36 -6.47
CA ASN A 529 17.14 -6.03 -7.02
C ASN A 529 15.85 -5.98 -7.86
N ASN A 530 15.00 -4.99 -7.51
CA ASN A 530 13.98 -4.30 -8.32
C ASN A 530 12.60 -4.94 -8.61
N LEU A 531 12.27 -6.14 -8.14
CA LEU A 531 10.86 -6.58 -8.23
C LEU A 531 10.01 -5.89 -7.14
N LEU A 532 8.94 -5.20 -7.57
CA LEU A 532 7.97 -4.57 -6.66
C LEU A 532 7.46 -5.63 -5.67
N ARG A 533 7.64 -5.36 -4.36
CA ARG A 533 7.09 -6.21 -3.30
C ARG A 533 5.59 -6.41 -3.56
N PRO A 534 5.06 -7.65 -3.50
CA PRO A 534 3.63 -7.90 -3.57
C PRO A 534 3.03 -7.29 -2.30
N THR A 535 2.58 -6.05 -2.42
CA THR A 535 1.97 -5.26 -1.35
C THR A 535 0.49 -5.02 -1.64
N ASP A 536 -0.03 -5.72 -2.66
CA ASP A 536 -1.42 -5.67 -3.07
C ASP A 536 -2.28 -6.65 -2.28
N ILE A 537 -3.58 -6.40 -2.29
CA ILE A 537 -4.61 -7.31 -1.78
C ILE A 537 -4.69 -8.53 -2.70
N CYS A 538 -4.93 -9.72 -2.14
CA CYS A 538 -5.20 -10.92 -2.92
C CYS A 538 -6.66 -10.93 -3.38
N TYR A 539 -6.88 -10.81 -4.69
CA TYR A 539 -8.18 -10.92 -5.35
C TYR A 539 -7.98 -11.33 -6.81
N GLY A 540 -9.03 -11.86 -7.44
CA GLY A 540 -9.00 -12.22 -8.85
C GLY A 540 -10.16 -13.13 -9.25
N ASN A 541 -10.41 -13.20 -10.55
CA ASN A 541 -11.50 -14.00 -11.11
C ASN A 541 -10.96 -15.34 -11.62
N LEU A 542 -11.67 -16.42 -11.28
CA LEU A 542 -11.40 -17.75 -11.83
C LEU A 542 -11.52 -17.70 -13.37
N SER A 543 -10.56 -18.29 -14.06
CA SER A 543 -10.63 -18.44 -15.51
C SER A 543 -11.73 -19.44 -15.91
N GLU A 544 -12.54 -19.11 -16.91
CA GLU A 544 -13.55 -20.02 -17.48
C GLU A 544 -12.92 -21.26 -18.12
N LYS A 545 -11.72 -21.08 -18.68
CA LYS A 545 -10.92 -22.16 -19.28
C LYS A 545 -9.77 -22.53 -18.37
N LYS A 546 -9.47 -23.82 -18.28
CA LYS A 546 -8.23 -24.30 -17.69
C LYS A 546 -7.03 -23.77 -18.46
N HIS A 547 -5.89 -23.70 -17.81
CA HIS A 547 -4.67 -23.27 -18.48
C HIS A 547 -4.30 -24.29 -19.57
N HIS A 548 -4.19 -23.83 -20.82
CA HIS A 548 -3.95 -24.67 -21.99
C HIS A 548 -2.78 -25.66 -21.87
N ILE A 549 -1.73 -25.32 -21.10
CA ILE A 549 -0.58 -26.22 -20.90
C ILE A 549 -0.75 -27.11 -19.67
N THR A 550 -0.93 -26.53 -18.48
CA THR A 550 -0.96 -27.32 -17.24
C THR A 550 -2.28 -28.02 -16.99
N ASN A 551 -3.33 -27.70 -17.77
CA ASN A 551 -4.71 -28.16 -17.58
C ASN A 551 -5.19 -27.99 -16.12
N LYS A 552 -4.66 -26.97 -15.42
CA LYS A 552 -5.02 -26.57 -14.07
C LYS A 552 -5.93 -25.35 -14.09
N ASN A 553 -6.79 -25.27 -13.08
CA ASN A 553 -7.54 -24.06 -12.79
C ASN A 553 -6.56 -22.95 -12.37
N PHE A 554 -6.90 -21.72 -12.72
CA PHE A 554 -6.10 -20.56 -12.35
C PHE A 554 -6.98 -19.32 -12.25
N VAL A 555 -6.48 -18.34 -11.51
CA VAL A 555 -7.10 -17.03 -11.33
C VAL A 555 -6.36 -15.99 -12.14
N TRP A 556 -7.09 -15.09 -12.78
CA TRP A 556 -6.51 -13.89 -13.39
C TRP A 556 -6.12 -12.88 -12.32
N CYS A 557 -4.81 -12.74 -12.08
CA CYS A 557 -4.25 -11.76 -11.14
C CYS A 557 -3.37 -10.76 -11.91
N LYS A 558 -3.82 -9.51 -12.03
CA LYS A 558 -3.12 -8.45 -12.80
C LYS A 558 -2.70 -8.90 -14.22
N HIS A 559 -3.61 -9.54 -14.95
CA HIS A 559 -3.39 -10.07 -16.31
C HIS A 559 -2.36 -11.20 -16.41
N GLN A 560 -2.10 -11.91 -15.31
CA GLN A 560 -1.22 -13.08 -15.29
C GLN A 560 -1.94 -14.26 -14.61
N PRO A 561 -1.69 -15.51 -15.07
CA PRO A 561 -2.28 -16.69 -14.45
C PRO A 561 -1.67 -16.94 -13.07
N CYS A 562 -2.52 -17.12 -12.07
CA CYS A 562 -2.14 -17.46 -10.70
C CYS A 562 -2.77 -18.81 -10.31
N PHE A 563 -1.93 -19.78 -9.98
CA PHE A 563 -2.31 -21.16 -9.66
C PHE A 563 -2.41 -21.43 -8.16
N ARG A 564 -2.10 -20.44 -7.32
CA ARG A 564 -2.28 -20.49 -5.87
C ARG A 564 -2.54 -19.10 -5.35
N THR A 565 -3.76 -18.82 -4.93
CA THR A 565 -4.11 -17.58 -4.24
C THR A 565 -3.47 -17.53 -2.85
N ALA A 566 -3.44 -16.34 -2.25
CA ALA A 566 -3.01 -16.15 -0.85
C ALA A 566 -4.21 -16.16 0.14
N ILE A 567 -5.42 -16.45 -0.35
CA ILE A 567 -6.62 -16.56 0.47
C ILE A 567 -6.63 -17.96 1.07
N GLU A 568 -6.79 -18.02 2.39
CA GLU A 568 -6.84 -19.27 3.15
C GLU A 568 -7.61 -19.02 4.45
N HIS A 569 -8.18 -20.07 5.02
CA HIS A 569 -8.67 -20.00 6.39
C HIS A 569 -7.50 -19.88 7.35
N LYS A 570 -7.51 -18.82 8.16
CA LYS A 570 -6.41 -18.59 9.10
C LYS A 570 -6.53 -19.54 10.28
N GLN A 571 -5.40 -20.15 10.65
CA GLN A 571 -5.30 -20.98 11.86
C GLN A 571 -5.28 -20.11 13.12
N SER A 572 -4.59 -18.97 13.07
CA SER A 572 -4.55 -18.04 14.19
C SER A 572 -5.63 -16.98 14.05
N TRP A 573 -6.42 -16.81 15.10
CA TRP A 573 -7.37 -15.69 15.20
C TRP A 573 -6.70 -14.33 15.03
N LYS A 574 -5.41 -14.22 15.38
CA LYS A 574 -4.64 -12.98 15.25
C LYS A 574 -4.53 -12.51 13.81
N ASP A 575 -4.73 -13.40 12.84
CA ASP A 575 -4.63 -13.10 11.40
C ASP A 575 -5.98 -12.96 10.71
N TYR A 576 -7.11 -13.17 11.41
CA TYR A 576 -8.45 -13.13 10.83
C TYR A 576 -8.72 -11.89 9.97
N LYS A 577 -9.25 -12.15 8.78
CA LYS A 577 -9.67 -11.16 7.79
C LYS A 577 -11.18 -11.14 7.65
N LEU A 578 -11.67 -10.27 6.77
CA LEU A 578 -13.08 -10.19 6.41
C LEU A 578 -13.68 -11.56 6.03
N THR A 579 -12.93 -12.36 5.26
CA THR A 579 -13.33 -13.71 4.82
C THR A 579 -13.51 -14.66 6.00
N ASP A 580 -12.58 -14.69 6.96
CA ASP A 580 -12.68 -15.52 8.16
C ASP A 580 -13.86 -15.08 9.04
N MET A 581 -14.01 -13.77 9.27
CA MET A 581 -15.08 -13.22 10.12
C MET A 581 -16.47 -13.50 9.56
N LEU A 582 -16.64 -13.38 8.23
CA LEU A 582 -17.90 -13.76 7.58
C LEU A 582 -18.16 -15.26 7.67
N ASN A 583 -17.14 -16.09 7.45
CA ASN A 583 -17.26 -17.54 7.58
C ASN A 583 -17.68 -17.95 9.01
N ILE A 584 -17.08 -17.31 10.03
CA ILE A 584 -17.43 -17.50 11.45
C ILE A 584 -18.91 -17.16 11.72
N LEU A 585 -19.46 -16.16 11.04
CA LEU A 585 -20.89 -15.79 11.13
C LEU A 585 -21.80 -16.67 10.26
N GLY A 586 -21.29 -17.73 9.65
CA GLY A 586 -22.07 -18.61 8.77
C GLY A 586 -22.26 -18.08 7.35
N HIS A 587 -21.43 -17.13 6.92
CA HIS A 587 -21.41 -16.60 5.56
C HIS A 587 -20.12 -17.01 4.84
N ASN A 588 -20.09 -18.24 4.31
CA ASN A 588 -18.96 -18.67 3.51
C ASN A 588 -18.97 -17.97 2.15
N ILE A 589 -17.93 -17.16 1.89
CA ILE A 589 -17.74 -16.40 0.65
C ILE A 589 -16.53 -16.87 -0.16
N ILE A 590 -15.82 -17.91 0.31
CA ILE A 590 -14.66 -18.47 -0.34
C ILE A 590 -14.88 -19.94 -0.68
N GLU A 591 -14.28 -20.39 -1.78
CA GLU A 591 -14.37 -21.77 -2.22
C GLU A 591 -13.02 -22.23 -2.75
N ASP A 592 -12.61 -23.45 -2.42
CA ASP A 592 -11.44 -24.06 -3.03
C ASP A 592 -11.78 -24.53 -4.46
N LYS A 593 -11.05 -23.98 -5.43
CA LYS A 593 -11.21 -24.32 -6.86
C LYS A 593 -9.99 -25.05 -7.42
N GLY A 594 -9.15 -25.64 -6.58
CA GLY A 594 -7.94 -26.37 -6.97
C GLY A 594 -6.75 -25.48 -7.32
N CYS A 595 -6.89 -24.16 -7.16
CA CYS A 595 -5.81 -23.17 -7.24
C CYS A 595 -5.75 -22.29 -5.98
N GLY A 596 -6.10 -22.87 -4.84
CA GLY A 596 -6.34 -22.17 -3.58
C GLY A 596 -7.78 -21.68 -3.44
N PHE A 597 -8.08 -21.06 -2.30
CA PHE A 597 -9.40 -20.49 -2.06
C PHE A 597 -9.61 -19.24 -2.91
N ILE A 598 -10.81 -19.11 -3.48
CA ILE A 598 -11.22 -17.95 -4.27
C ILE A 598 -12.44 -17.34 -3.61
N ALA A 599 -12.41 -16.04 -3.40
CA ALA A 599 -13.57 -15.30 -2.92
C ALA A 599 -14.56 -15.01 -4.07
N ASN A 600 -15.84 -14.87 -3.72
CA ASN A 600 -16.88 -14.58 -4.70
C ASN A 600 -16.71 -13.21 -5.40
N GLY A 601 -17.51 -12.97 -6.44
CA GLY A 601 -17.44 -11.74 -7.23
C GLY A 601 -17.71 -10.46 -6.44
N GLU A 602 -18.53 -10.52 -5.38
CA GLU A 602 -18.80 -9.36 -4.51
C GLU A 602 -17.57 -8.95 -3.72
N TYR A 603 -16.79 -9.91 -3.21
CA TYR A 603 -15.51 -9.62 -2.56
C TYR A 603 -14.54 -8.92 -3.52
N ASN A 604 -14.40 -9.43 -4.74
CA ASN A 604 -13.52 -8.83 -5.75
C ASN A 604 -13.94 -7.38 -6.07
N LYS A 605 -15.25 -7.13 -6.23
CA LYS A 605 -15.79 -5.77 -6.41
C LYS A 605 -15.46 -4.87 -5.22
N PHE A 606 -15.56 -5.39 -3.99
CA PHE A 606 -15.27 -4.60 -2.79
C PHE A 606 -13.78 -4.26 -2.65
N VAL A 607 -12.89 -5.20 -2.98
CA VAL A 607 -11.44 -4.94 -3.04
C VAL A 607 -11.15 -3.81 -4.04
N ASP A 608 -11.73 -3.88 -5.25
CA ASP A 608 -11.60 -2.81 -6.25
C ASP A 608 -12.13 -1.47 -5.73
N ILE A 609 -13.27 -1.47 -5.04
CA ILE A 609 -13.86 -0.28 -4.44
C ILE A 609 -12.92 0.32 -3.39
N MET A 610 -12.34 -0.48 -2.50
CA MET A 610 -11.42 -0.02 -1.46
C MET A 610 -10.13 0.57 -2.05
N LEU A 611 -9.56 -0.07 -3.08
CA LEU A 611 -8.40 0.44 -3.79
C LEU A 611 -8.70 1.76 -4.52
N LYS A 612 -9.89 1.87 -5.13
CA LYS A 612 -10.35 3.11 -5.77
C LYS A 612 -10.64 4.22 -4.76
N ALA A 613 -11.24 3.88 -3.62
CA ALA A 613 -11.56 4.82 -2.56
C ALA A 613 -10.31 5.45 -1.98
N GLN A 614 -9.26 4.66 -1.68
CA GLN A 614 -8.01 5.19 -1.15
C GLN A 614 -7.42 6.29 -2.06
N LYS A 615 -7.40 6.04 -3.38
CA LYS A 615 -6.89 7.02 -4.36
C LYS A 615 -7.69 8.32 -4.40
N ILE A 616 -9.02 8.25 -4.20
CA ILE A 616 -9.89 9.44 -4.14
C ILE A 616 -9.67 10.17 -2.81
N VAL A 617 -9.73 9.43 -1.71
CA VAL A 617 -9.60 9.94 -0.34
C VAL A 617 -8.28 10.71 -0.15
N ASP A 618 -7.18 10.27 -0.76
CA ASP A 618 -5.90 10.99 -0.78
C ASP A 618 -6.00 12.39 -1.42
N ARG A 619 -7.04 12.66 -2.22
CA ARG A 619 -7.32 13.93 -2.90
C ARG A 619 -8.46 14.73 -2.27
N LEU A 620 -9.21 14.16 -1.32
CA LEU A 620 -10.39 14.78 -0.70
C LEU A 620 -10.04 15.85 0.36
N GLN A 621 -8.93 16.54 0.23
CA GLN A 621 -8.59 17.68 1.07
C GLN A 621 -8.54 18.95 0.24
N CYS A 622 -9.14 20.02 0.75
CA CYS A 622 -8.98 21.36 0.20
C CYS A 622 -7.50 21.78 0.26
N LYS A 623 -6.97 22.33 -0.83
CA LYS A 623 -5.55 22.71 -0.90
C LYS A 623 -5.26 23.98 -0.12
N GLU A 624 -6.23 24.89 -0.05
CA GLU A 624 -6.12 26.15 0.69
C GLU A 624 -6.19 25.94 2.21
N CYS A 625 -7.27 25.34 2.72
CA CYS A 625 -7.51 25.24 4.17
C CYS A 625 -7.31 23.85 4.77
N GLY A 626 -7.11 22.81 3.95
CA GLY A 626 -6.91 21.43 4.44
C GLY A 626 -8.17 20.69 4.89
N HIS A 627 -9.32 21.35 4.92
CA HIS A 627 -10.63 20.75 5.24
C HIS A 627 -10.98 19.62 4.29
N ILE A 628 -11.67 18.58 4.78
CA ILE A 628 -12.20 17.55 3.90
C ILE A 628 -13.20 18.15 2.91
N LEU A 629 -13.17 17.67 1.67
CA LEU A 629 -14.09 18.09 0.63
C LEU A 629 -15.39 17.28 0.70
N PHE A 630 -16.51 17.97 0.53
CA PHE A 630 -17.85 17.37 0.58
C PHE A 630 -18.43 17.27 -0.83
N PRO A 631 -19.20 16.21 -1.15
CA PRO A 631 -19.94 16.07 -2.39
C PRO A 631 -20.76 17.32 -2.73
N ALA A 632 -20.52 17.88 -3.91
CA ALA A 632 -21.29 19.00 -4.43
C ALA A 632 -22.62 18.45 -4.99
N LYS A 633 -23.73 18.68 -4.29
CA LYS A 633 -25.06 18.27 -4.76
C LYS A 633 -25.46 19.09 -5.99
N ARG A 634 -25.27 18.50 -7.18
CA ARG A 634 -25.65 19.11 -8.47
C ARG A 634 -27.10 18.85 -8.90
N SER A 635 -27.87 18.01 -8.19
CA SER A 635 -29.28 17.72 -8.53
C SER A 635 -30.16 17.45 -7.30
N LYS A 636 -31.47 17.75 -7.42
CA LYS A 636 -32.53 17.43 -6.44
C LYS A 636 -33.04 15.98 -6.56
N GLY A 637 -32.24 15.06 -7.10
CA GLY A 637 -32.65 13.67 -7.35
C GLY A 637 -31.47 12.69 -7.31
N ASN A 638 -31.79 11.41 -7.12
CA ASN A 638 -30.91 10.23 -7.03
C ASN A 638 -29.98 10.01 -8.25
N ASP A 639 -29.17 10.99 -8.64
CA ASP A 639 -28.19 10.83 -9.70
C ASP A 639 -26.85 10.35 -9.13
N SER A 640 -26.31 9.30 -9.75
CA SER A 640 -25.04 8.63 -9.44
C SER A 640 -23.77 9.50 -9.55
N ASN A 641 -23.90 10.83 -9.69
CA ASN A 641 -22.81 11.78 -9.90
C ASN A 641 -22.47 12.62 -8.65
N GLU A 642 -23.10 12.38 -7.50
CA GLU A 642 -22.83 13.12 -6.26
C GLU A 642 -21.34 13.05 -5.85
N TYR A 643 -20.66 11.92 -6.10
CA TYR A 643 -19.27 11.67 -5.69
C TYR A 643 -18.28 11.88 -6.83
N THR A 644 -18.51 12.92 -7.63
CA THR A 644 -17.64 13.30 -8.76
C THR A 644 -17.21 14.76 -8.66
N TYR A 645 -18.07 15.58 -8.07
CA TYR A 645 -17.80 16.98 -7.76
C TYR A 645 -17.80 17.15 -6.27
N TYR A 646 -16.84 17.91 -5.80
CA TYR A 646 -16.67 18.20 -4.38
C TYR A 646 -16.46 19.69 -4.18
N HIS A 647 -16.73 20.19 -2.98
CA HIS A 647 -16.40 21.54 -2.60
C HIS A 647 -15.93 21.62 -1.15
N CYS A 648 -15.24 22.70 -0.84
CA CYS A 648 -14.93 23.02 0.54
C CYS A 648 -16.17 23.60 1.23
N GLU A 649 -16.57 23.04 2.36
CA GLU A 649 -17.65 23.59 3.21
C GLU A 649 -17.13 24.55 4.29
N ASN A 650 -15.81 24.74 4.39
CA ASN A 650 -15.25 25.77 5.27
C ASN A 650 -15.58 27.15 4.69
N VAL A 651 -16.56 27.83 5.30
CA VAL A 651 -17.04 29.17 4.93
C VAL A 651 -15.92 30.22 4.88
N GLN A 652 -14.82 30.00 5.61
CA GLN A 652 -13.66 30.91 5.64
C GLN A 652 -12.61 30.60 4.56
N CYS A 653 -12.80 29.53 3.80
CA CYS A 653 -11.88 29.15 2.74
C CYS A 653 -12.10 30.02 1.50
N LYS A 654 -11.02 30.45 0.84
CA LYS A 654 -11.11 31.13 -0.47
C LYS A 654 -11.75 30.23 -1.54
N GLU A 655 -11.64 28.91 -1.38
CA GLU A 655 -12.28 27.89 -2.22
C GLU A 655 -13.67 27.46 -1.68
N TYR A 656 -14.31 28.23 -0.80
CA TYR A 656 -15.64 27.91 -0.27
C TYR A 656 -16.66 27.75 -1.40
N HIS A 657 -17.36 26.60 -1.40
CA HIS A 657 -18.29 26.16 -2.45
C HIS A 657 -17.74 26.19 -3.90
N GLN A 658 -16.41 26.35 -4.09
CA GLN A 658 -15.82 26.19 -5.40
C GLN A 658 -15.82 24.71 -5.78
N GLU A 659 -16.39 24.41 -6.94
CA GLU A 659 -16.56 23.04 -7.40
C GLU A 659 -15.24 22.47 -7.95
N ILE A 660 -14.85 21.33 -7.40
CA ILE A 660 -13.65 20.58 -7.73
C ILE A 660 -14.09 19.23 -8.30
N TYR A 661 -13.68 18.92 -9.53
CA TYR A 661 -13.93 17.62 -10.14
C TYR A 661 -12.83 16.64 -9.74
N ILE A 662 -13.20 15.56 -9.06
CA ILE A 662 -12.31 14.45 -8.72
C ILE A 662 -12.98 13.15 -9.16
N ASN A 663 -12.34 12.44 -10.08
CA ASN A 663 -12.88 11.16 -10.54
C ASN A 663 -11.79 10.25 -11.09
N HIS A 664 -12.07 8.95 -11.17
CA HIS A 664 -11.25 8.02 -11.94
C HIS A 664 -11.35 8.33 -13.43
N CYS A 665 -10.23 8.17 -14.13
CA CYS A 665 -10.20 8.24 -15.58
C CYS A 665 -11.02 7.09 -16.17
N PHE A 666 -12.05 7.41 -16.95
CA PHE A 666 -12.89 6.42 -17.61
C PHE A 666 -12.15 5.62 -18.69
N ASN A 667 -11.05 6.15 -19.23
CA ASN A 667 -10.23 5.48 -20.24
C ASN A 667 -9.30 4.43 -19.61
N CYS A 668 -8.38 4.85 -18.74
CA CYS A 668 -7.39 3.93 -18.17
C CYS A 668 -7.82 3.25 -16.87
N LYS A 669 -8.92 3.70 -16.24
CA LYS A 669 -9.49 3.23 -14.96
C LYS A 669 -8.56 3.32 -13.73
N ASP A 670 -7.28 3.64 -13.93
CA ASP A 670 -6.27 3.68 -12.89
C ASP A 670 -5.88 5.10 -12.46
N GLY A 671 -5.90 6.04 -13.40
CA GLY A 671 -5.53 7.43 -13.14
C GLY A 671 -6.64 8.21 -12.45
N ILE A 672 -6.26 9.09 -11.53
CA ILE A 672 -7.18 10.04 -10.90
C ILE A 672 -7.08 11.37 -11.61
N ILE A 673 -8.23 11.89 -12.01
CA ILE A 673 -8.40 13.23 -12.53
C ILE A 673 -8.76 14.13 -11.36
N ASP A 674 -8.01 15.21 -11.19
CA ASP A 674 -8.27 16.28 -10.22
C ASP A 674 -8.20 17.62 -10.98
N SER A 675 -9.33 18.34 -11.04
CA SER A 675 -9.40 19.59 -11.82
C SER A 675 -8.50 20.71 -11.29
N ARG A 676 -7.94 20.58 -10.09
CA ARG A 676 -6.97 21.55 -9.54
C ARG A 676 -5.57 21.33 -10.11
N GLU A 677 -5.30 20.15 -10.67
CA GLU A 677 -3.98 19.76 -11.18
C GLU A 677 -3.98 19.47 -12.67
N SER A 678 -5.16 19.38 -13.28
CA SER A 678 -5.30 19.03 -14.68
C SER A 678 -6.15 20.04 -15.45
N LYS A 679 -5.66 20.42 -16.63
CA LYS A 679 -6.36 21.24 -17.61
C LYS A 679 -7.45 20.44 -18.32
N ARG A 680 -8.35 21.17 -18.99
CA ARG A 680 -9.39 20.60 -19.84
C ARG A 680 -8.92 20.61 -21.29
N CYS A 681 -9.30 19.58 -22.03
CA CYS A 681 -9.10 19.52 -23.48
C CYS A 681 -10.14 20.40 -24.21
N PRO A 682 -10.02 20.59 -25.54
CA PRO A 682 -11.00 21.31 -26.35
C PRO A 682 -12.44 20.80 -26.22
N ASN A 683 -12.62 19.50 -25.94
CA ASN A 683 -13.94 18.91 -25.67
C ASN A 683 -14.52 19.22 -24.28
N GLY A 684 -13.79 19.95 -23.42
CA GLY A 684 -14.25 20.39 -22.10
C GLY A 684 -14.04 19.36 -20.97
N LEU A 685 -13.45 18.21 -21.26
CA LEU A 685 -13.15 17.15 -20.29
C LEU A 685 -11.73 17.31 -19.74
N CYS A 686 -11.57 17.02 -18.45
CA CYS A 686 -10.27 17.09 -17.78
C CYS A 686 -9.31 16.00 -18.30
N ILE A 687 -8.04 16.35 -18.47
CA ILE A 687 -7.02 15.46 -19.01
C ILE A 687 -6.54 14.49 -17.91
N CYS A 688 -6.38 13.21 -18.21
CA CYS A 688 -5.82 12.27 -17.24
C CYS A 688 -4.29 12.45 -17.14
N PRO A 689 -3.72 12.69 -15.94
CA PRO A 689 -2.27 12.86 -15.81
C PRO A 689 -1.48 11.55 -16.02
N GLU A 690 -2.12 10.39 -15.88
CA GLU A 690 -1.48 9.07 -16.04
C GLU A 690 -1.45 8.61 -17.50
N CYS A 691 -2.58 8.69 -18.21
CA CYS A 691 -2.68 8.19 -19.59
C CYS A 691 -2.71 9.29 -20.66
N LEU A 692 -2.75 10.56 -20.27
CA LEU A 692 -2.75 11.76 -21.15
C LEU A 692 -3.96 11.88 -22.10
N THR A 693 -4.86 10.88 -22.08
CA THR A 693 -6.13 10.93 -22.78
C THR A 693 -7.19 11.63 -21.93
N CYS A 694 -8.22 12.17 -22.60
CA CYS A 694 -9.24 13.01 -21.98
C CYS A 694 -10.68 12.71 -22.42
N CYS A 695 -10.90 12.08 -23.59
CA CYS A 695 -12.21 11.71 -24.14
C CYS A 695 -12.09 10.58 -25.16
N SER A 696 -13.17 9.84 -25.39
CA SER A 696 -13.29 8.76 -26.38
C SER A 696 -14.67 8.77 -27.01
N ASN A 697 -14.80 8.17 -28.18
CA ASN A 697 -16.09 7.98 -28.87
C ASN A 697 -17.04 7.18 -28.00
N ASP A 698 -16.58 6.05 -27.46
CA ASP A 698 -17.35 5.22 -26.52
C ASP A 698 -17.88 6.00 -25.30
N PHE A 699 -17.13 6.99 -24.78
CA PHE A 699 -17.62 7.82 -23.69
C PHE A 699 -18.83 8.68 -24.12
N PHE A 700 -18.73 9.34 -25.28
CA PHE A 700 -19.82 10.19 -25.80
C PHE A 700 -21.02 9.36 -26.23
N ASP A 701 -20.81 8.20 -26.85
CA ASP A 701 -21.86 7.28 -27.28
C ASP A 701 -22.65 6.76 -26.09
N ARG A 702 -21.98 6.31 -25.01
CA ARG A 702 -22.64 5.90 -23.76
C ARG A 702 -23.46 7.02 -23.15
N MET A 703 -22.95 8.25 -23.21
CA MET A 703 -23.67 9.40 -22.68
C MET A 703 -24.91 9.72 -23.51
N ALA A 704 -24.83 9.70 -24.85
CA ALA A 704 -25.96 9.88 -25.74
C ALA A 704 -27.01 8.77 -25.55
N ASN A 705 -26.57 7.52 -25.46
CA ASN A 705 -27.44 6.35 -25.26
C ASN A 705 -28.28 6.44 -23.98
N LYS A 706 -27.78 7.07 -22.90
CA LYS A 706 -28.56 7.30 -21.67
C LYS A 706 -29.81 8.15 -21.91
N TYR A 707 -29.74 9.13 -22.81
CA TYR A 707 -30.88 9.97 -23.15
C TYR A 707 -31.80 9.26 -24.14
N LEU A 708 -31.22 8.62 -25.16
CA LEU A 708 -31.98 7.88 -26.16
C LEU A 708 -32.80 6.74 -25.54
N SER A 709 -32.21 5.97 -24.61
CA SER A 709 -32.91 4.87 -23.92
C SER A 709 -34.06 5.34 -23.03
N SER A 710 -34.07 6.61 -22.65
CA SER A 710 -35.13 7.23 -21.84
C SER A 710 -36.09 8.07 -22.70
N ASN A 711 -36.04 7.96 -24.04
CA ASN A 711 -36.77 8.80 -24.99
C ASN A 711 -36.60 10.30 -24.74
N ARG A 712 -35.41 10.72 -24.28
CA ARG A 712 -35.06 12.13 -24.07
C ARG A 712 -34.16 12.63 -25.20
N LEU A 713 -34.29 13.90 -25.55
CA LEU A 713 -33.41 14.56 -26.50
C LEU A 713 -31.97 14.56 -25.98
N VAL A 714 -31.03 14.15 -26.83
CA VAL A 714 -29.60 14.21 -26.50
C VAL A 714 -29.16 15.68 -26.45
N PRO A 715 -28.57 16.14 -25.34
CA PRO A 715 -28.06 17.51 -25.22
C PRO A 715 -27.09 17.87 -26.37
N GLN A 716 -27.22 19.09 -26.89
CA GLN A 716 -26.44 19.56 -28.04
C GLN A 716 -24.91 19.50 -27.82
N TRP A 717 -24.47 19.69 -26.57
CA TRP A 717 -23.05 19.58 -26.23
C TRP A 717 -22.50 18.15 -26.40
N ILE A 718 -23.31 17.11 -26.18
CA ILE A 718 -22.92 15.71 -26.43
C ILE A 718 -22.96 15.46 -27.93
N ASN A 719 -24.05 15.85 -28.58
CA ASN A 719 -24.26 15.60 -30.02
C ASN A 719 -23.13 16.20 -30.88
N ASN A 720 -22.67 17.41 -30.55
CA ASN A 720 -21.58 18.08 -31.28
C ASN A 720 -20.20 17.40 -31.12
N ARG A 721 -20.07 16.44 -30.19
CA ARG A 721 -18.83 15.74 -29.82
C ARG A 721 -18.86 14.25 -30.14
N LEU A 722 -19.97 13.71 -30.64
CA LEU A 722 -20.03 12.33 -31.13
C LEU A 722 -18.98 12.14 -32.25
N GLY A 723 -18.24 11.04 -32.19
CA GLY A 723 -17.14 10.74 -33.12
C GLY A 723 -15.87 11.60 -32.96
N LYS A 724 -15.82 12.53 -31.99
CA LYS A 724 -14.67 13.44 -31.75
C LYS A 724 -13.85 13.08 -30.52
N GLY A 725 -13.82 11.79 -30.16
CA GLY A 725 -13.00 11.26 -29.07
C GLY A 725 -11.51 11.36 -29.37
N HIS A 726 -10.76 12.10 -28.56
CA HIS A 726 -9.31 12.27 -28.76
C HIS A 726 -8.53 10.96 -28.63
N LYS A 727 -9.01 9.98 -27.83
CA LYS A 727 -8.41 8.64 -27.78
C LYS A 727 -8.42 7.98 -29.17
N ASP A 728 -9.55 8.07 -29.86
CA ASP A 728 -9.78 7.44 -31.17
C ASP A 728 -9.08 8.20 -32.30
N LEU A 729 -8.80 9.49 -32.11
CA LEU A 729 -8.02 10.34 -33.02
C LEU A 729 -6.51 10.28 -32.76
N HIS A 730 -6.04 9.45 -31.82
CA HIS A 730 -4.64 9.37 -31.38
C HIS A 730 -4.04 10.72 -30.92
N THR A 731 -4.89 11.63 -30.45
CA THR A 731 -4.50 12.96 -30.00
C THR A 731 -4.33 13.00 -28.47
N LEU A 732 -3.18 13.48 -27.99
CA LEU A 732 -2.88 13.60 -26.57
C LEU A 732 -2.79 15.07 -26.15
N PHE A 733 -3.02 15.32 -24.86
CA PHE A 733 -2.94 16.67 -24.29
C PHE A 733 -2.14 16.68 -23.00
N CYS A 734 -1.46 17.79 -22.74
CA CYS A 734 -0.66 17.93 -21.54
C CYS A 734 -1.59 18.25 -20.35
N PRO A 735 -1.60 17.47 -19.26
CA PRO A 735 -2.43 17.77 -18.10
C PRO A 735 -2.07 19.12 -17.45
N LYS A 736 -0.80 19.57 -17.57
CA LYS A 736 -0.32 20.78 -16.91
C LYS A 736 -0.64 22.06 -17.69
N CYS A 737 -0.38 22.09 -19.00
CA CYS A 737 -0.55 23.29 -19.84
C CYS A 737 -1.67 23.18 -20.88
N GLY A 738 -2.21 21.97 -21.15
CA GLY A 738 -3.24 21.76 -22.17
C GLY A 738 -2.72 21.70 -23.60
N THR A 739 -1.41 21.76 -23.83
CA THR A 739 -0.82 21.64 -25.19
C THR A 739 -1.12 20.27 -25.80
N GLU A 740 -1.54 20.29 -27.06
CA GLU A 740 -1.76 19.11 -27.90
C GLU A 740 -0.44 18.53 -28.42
N PHE A 741 -0.33 17.20 -28.49
CA PHE A 741 0.81 16.50 -29.07
C PHE A 741 0.43 15.05 -29.45
N ASP A 742 1.32 14.38 -30.17
CA ASP A 742 1.18 12.97 -30.60
C ASP A 742 1.92 11.99 -29.66
N ASP A 743 1.84 10.69 -29.93
CA ASP A 743 2.44 9.65 -29.10
C ASP A 743 3.97 9.52 -29.22
N THR A 744 4.62 10.29 -30.10
CA THR A 744 6.08 10.24 -30.33
C THR A 744 6.89 11.00 -29.28
N HIS A 745 6.23 11.85 -28.48
CA HIS A 745 6.88 12.74 -27.52
C HIS A 745 7.12 12.09 -26.14
N THR A 746 8.34 12.22 -25.61
CA THR A 746 8.73 11.74 -24.27
C THR A 746 8.47 12.74 -23.14
N GLU A 747 8.23 14.01 -23.48
CA GLU A 747 7.84 15.09 -22.57
C GLU A 747 6.99 16.14 -23.31
N CYS A 748 6.35 17.03 -22.55
CA CYS A 748 5.51 18.06 -23.17
C CYS A 748 6.34 19.06 -23.98
N PRO A 749 6.01 19.31 -25.27
CA PRO A 749 6.79 20.21 -26.12
C PRO A 749 6.74 21.68 -25.67
N SER A 750 5.75 22.07 -24.87
CA SER A 750 5.58 23.45 -24.42
C SER A 750 6.11 23.70 -23.01
N CYS A 751 5.90 22.78 -22.06
CA CYS A 751 6.24 23.01 -20.65
C CYS A 751 7.22 21.99 -20.07
N HIS A 752 7.80 21.11 -20.91
CA HIS A 752 8.76 20.08 -20.55
C HIS A 752 8.31 19.17 -19.39
N TYR A 753 6.99 19.05 -19.20
CA TYR A 753 6.42 18.13 -18.22
C TYR A 753 6.69 16.68 -18.65
N LYS A 754 7.42 15.94 -17.81
CA LYS A 754 7.74 14.53 -18.00
C LYS A 754 6.64 13.65 -17.40
N TRP A 755 6.13 12.71 -18.18
CA TRP A 755 5.09 11.77 -17.74
C TRP A 755 5.71 10.60 -16.98
N LYS A 756 5.06 10.14 -15.89
CA LYS A 756 5.59 9.07 -15.03
C LYS A 756 5.52 7.66 -15.63
N ILE A 757 4.52 7.34 -16.46
CA ILE A 757 4.30 5.99 -17.00
C ILE A 757 3.69 6.08 -18.40
N ALA A 758 4.52 6.03 -19.45
CA ALA A 758 4.06 6.20 -20.83
C ALA A 758 4.26 5.00 -21.76
N ASN A 759 5.00 3.95 -21.39
CA ASN A 759 5.45 2.99 -22.41
C ASN A 759 4.68 1.66 -22.49
N TYR A 760 3.95 1.23 -21.45
CA TYR A 760 3.35 -0.13 -21.47
C TYR A 760 1.84 -0.18 -21.74
N LYS A 761 1.09 0.91 -21.53
CA LYS A 761 -0.38 0.93 -21.67
C LYS A 761 -0.90 1.62 -22.93
N ARG A 762 -0.02 2.15 -23.80
CA ARG A 762 -0.44 2.88 -25.00
C ARG A 762 -0.66 1.99 -26.24
N ARG A 763 -0.32 0.69 -26.17
CA ARG A 763 -0.38 -0.27 -27.30
C ARG A 763 -1.38 -1.43 -27.11
N ILE A 764 -2.20 -1.40 -26.06
CA ILE A 764 -3.38 -2.27 -25.89
C ILE A 764 -4.59 -1.33 -25.86
#